data_AF-A0A0K6GHC0-F1
#
_entry.id   AF-A0A0K6GHC0-F1
#
_cell.length_a   1.000
_cell.length_b   1.000
_cell.length_c   1.000
_cell.angle_alpha   90.00
_cell.angle_beta   90.00
_cell.angle_gamma   90.00
#
_symmetry.space_group_name_H-M   'P 1'
#
loop_
_entity.id
_entity.type
_entity.pdbx_description
1 polymer ?
#
loop_
_entity_poly.entity_id
_entity_poly.type
_entity_poly.pdbx_seq_one_letter_code
_entity_poly.pdbx_strand_id
1 'polypeptide(L)'
;MSAPQTMKALTVQEGKKVKLEDVPVPTLDSNEVLIRVHSVAQNPTDWKHTDFVSPVGNIIGCDFSGTVVKLGSDSISRVKVGDTVAAFVHGGNYKDRGAFAQYARADSDLVWKFSPSTLSFEEAATMNCALWTSIQAFYYHMKLDEPFSASPKNEWILIYGGSTSLALFSTQLVKLSGYKVVTTTSPKNFNLLKSLGADVYKDTDIVQQIQRVTGNSLKFAFDTISEANTQTACVKSLASQGTTPGKVVVALLPNKDAQVLRNDVVIQLSPKLYTNLNLGQIKPTGWLKDQLQLQADGLAGNLNLFYPLVTESSWTGGTRNYSDLNEAGSYWFHGIVPLAYELEDTRLTKAVKDFMDYVLNTQYPDGWLGNETGDRWQPRYLWGRYPFLFGGIMLVEADPSYTDRFVTAFHKFVELSNQMLKNGTGTNDWTGGTRWQDYSMALQWLHDYHPNGKEELLVDTMQRIKAVSTNWRDVMSEAKFPTTSVSQFRIYWHGVNLAEGLKASGTTYRFTHDTTEKTEAAAAWDRLYKYHGRPSGIFAADEYLAGLDAVRGTELCLVVESIYSSSYLYQVFGDAKYAERAEKQAYNSLPATISGGKFKYLFAIQQNQISARDMSPNPFPADGSYSNVFGLEPNYPCCTVNHPQGFPKFISHAVVASVDQKSLTQIYFGPLAVKTTLSGIGATVSVNVDTNYPFSDNVKITITTNKAFDYYIRVPTWVNKQATIKVGSAAAKAFSPDSTTHLQKVSVKSGTTVVSLVLSADITIESRPQGSVAIHRGPFNYALDIPRSSTKLNTLYPVEPRASDYQFDATASWNYAIDPSTLKFNPASSVTLKKPIFDSGAPPLSISVKGCLVNWELAGTTFVKPPPQNSTCTGGTVDLNLIPFGATKLRISEFPVIQA
;
A
#
# COMPACT_ATOMS: atom_id res chain seq x y z
N MET A 1 -37.21 -0.71 -27.97
CA MET A 1 -37.47 0.75 -27.85
C MET A 1 -36.26 1.39 -27.20
N SER A 2 -35.77 2.52 -27.72
CA SER A 2 -34.67 3.27 -27.10
C SER A 2 -35.13 3.90 -25.79
N ALA A 3 -34.29 3.85 -24.75
CA ALA A 3 -34.58 4.53 -23.48
C ALA A 3 -34.67 6.06 -23.68
N PRO A 4 -35.50 6.77 -22.89
CA PRO A 4 -35.57 8.23 -22.94
C PRO A 4 -34.27 8.87 -22.43
N GLN A 5 -34.10 10.19 -22.66
CA GLN A 5 -32.95 10.94 -22.12
C GLN A 5 -33.08 11.15 -20.60
N THR A 6 -34.31 11.30 -20.09
CA THR A 6 -34.61 11.51 -18.67
C THR A 6 -35.65 10.51 -18.17
N MET A 7 -35.68 10.31 -16.85
CA MET A 7 -36.59 9.43 -16.14
C MET A 7 -36.97 10.02 -14.79
N LYS A 8 -38.08 9.56 -14.21
CA LYS A 8 -38.41 9.83 -12.81
C LYS A 8 -37.68 8.90 -11.86
N ALA A 9 -37.14 9.45 -10.78
CA ALA A 9 -36.49 8.70 -9.71
C ALA A 9 -36.71 9.36 -8.34
N LEU A 10 -36.69 8.57 -7.26
CA LEU A 10 -36.66 9.08 -5.89
C LEU A 10 -35.22 9.39 -5.48
N THR A 11 -34.94 10.67 -5.23
CA THR A 11 -33.63 11.19 -4.85
C THR A 11 -33.62 11.63 -3.40
N VAL A 12 -32.48 11.45 -2.72
CA VAL A 12 -32.26 11.92 -1.34
C VAL A 12 -32.26 13.45 -1.30
N GLN A 13 -32.90 14.00 -0.28
CA GLN A 13 -32.99 15.42 0.02
C GLN A 13 -32.46 15.71 1.42
N GLU A 14 -32.16 16.97 1.70
CA GLU A 14 -31.79 17.39 3.05
C GLU A 14 -32.88 17.06 4.08
N GLY A 15 -32.45 16.83 5.33
CA GLY A 15 -33.36 16.61 6.45
C GLY A 15 -34.10 15.26 6.40
N LYS A 16 -33.44 14.20 5.92
CA LYS A 16 -33.95 12.82 5.90
C LYS A 16 -35.22 12.65 5.06
N LYS A 17 -35.24 13.28 3.89
CA LYS A 17 -36.38 13.28 2.98
C LYS A 17 -35.97 12.70 1.64
N VAL A 18 -36.96 12.28 0.87
CA VAL A 18 -36.80 11.92 -0.54
C VAL A 18 -37.82 12.67 -1.38
N LYS A 19 -37.46 12.93 -2.64
CA LYS A 19 -38.33 13.63 -3.58
C LYS A 19 -38.31 12.92 -4.93
N LEU A 20 -39.45 12.89 -5.60
CA LEU A 20 -39.56 12.40 -6.96
C LEU A 20 -39.10 13.48 -7.92
N GLU A 21 -38.06 13.21 -8.69
CA GLU A 21 -37.43 14.17 -9.59
C GLU A 21 -37.19 13.58 -10.98
N ASP A 22 -37.13 14.44 -11.99
CA ASP A 22 -36.68 14.06 -13.33
C ASP A 22 -35.15 14.11 -13.39
N VAL A 23 -34.53 12.96 -13.63
CA VAL A 23 -33.07 12.76 -13.66
C VAL A 23 -32.66 12.14 -15.00
N PRO A 24 -31.39 12.26 -15.44
CA PRO A 24 -30.92 11.54 -16.63
C PRO A 24 -31.05 10.02 -16.47
N VAL A 25 -31.40 9.33 -17.56
CA VAL A 25 -31.25 7.86 -17.60
C VAL A 25 -29.77 7.52 -17.56
N PRO A 26 -29.33 6.58 -16.71
CA PRO A 26 -27.91 6.31 -16.51
C PRO A 26 -27.26 5.73 -17.77
N THR A 27 -25.98 6.06 -17.96
CA THR A 27 -25.12 5.42 -18.95
C THR A 27 -24.65 4.06 -18.44
N LEU A 28 -24.53 3.09 -19.34
CA LEU A 28 -24.07 1.74 -19.00
C LEU A 28 -22.56 1.60 -19.18
N ASP A 29 -21.91 0.95 -18.22
CA ASP A 29 -20.59 0.35 -18.39
C ASP A 29 -20.68 -0.94 -19.22
N SER A 30 -19.54 -1.51 -19.61
CA SER A 30 -19.49 -2.62 -20.58
C SER A 30 -20.17 -3.90 -20.08
N ASN A 31 -20.13 -4.16 -18.78
CA ASN A 31 -20.69 -5.34 -18.09
C ASN A 31 -22.08 -5.09 -17.46
N GLU A 32 -22.73 -3.98 -17.76
CA GLU A 32 -24.02 -3.60 -17.17
C GLU A 32 -25.20 -3.83 -18.13
N VAL A 33 -26.40 -3.88 -17.55
CA VAL A 33 -27.65 -3.86 -18.29
C VAL A 33 -28.56 -2.74 -17.80
N LEU A 34 -29.29 -2.12 -18.73
CA LEU A 34 -30.35 -1.17 -18.41
C LEU A 34 -31.68 -1.90 -18.39
N ILE A 35 -32.40 -1.78 -17.29
CA ILE A 35 -33.68 -2.44 -17.07
C ILE A 35 -34.74 -1.36 -16.88
N ARG A 36 -35.84 -1.47 -17.64
CA ARG A 36 -37.05 -0.70 -17.37
C ARG A 36 -37.74 -1.33 -16.17
N VAL A 37 -37.78 -0.61 -15.07
CA VAL A 37 -38.32 -1.09 -13.80
C VAL A 37 -39.84 -1.17 -13.90
N HIS A 38 -40.39 -2.31 -13.47
CA HIS A 38 -41.82 -2.56 -13.34
C HIS A 38 -42.25 -2.46 -11.88
N SER A 39 -41.55 -3.18 -11.00
CA SER A 39 -41.87 -3.26 -9.58
C SER A 39 -40.60 -3.13 -8.75
N VAL A 40 -40.73 -2.54 -7.56
CA VAL A 40 -39.64 -2.37 -6.59
C VAL A 40 -40.05 -2.98 -5.25
N ALA A 41 -39.08 -3.40 -4.45
CA ALA A 41 -39.33 -3.83 -3.07
C ALA A 41 -38.70 -2.85 -2.08
N GLN A 42 -39.35 -2.68 -0.94
CA GLN A 42 -38.84 -1.84 0.15
C GLN A 42 -38.10 -2.71 1.17
N ASN A 43 -36.86 -2.31 1.45
CA ASN A 43 -35.99 -2.94 2.42
C ASN A 43 -35.67 -1.94 3.55
N PRO A 44 -35.35 -2.44 4.77
CA PRO A 44 -34.85 -1.57 5.83
C PRO A 44 -33.61 -0.76 5.45
N THR A 45 -32.80 -1.25 4.50
CA THR A 45 -31.64 -0.51 4.01
C THR A 45 -32.01 0.79 3.29
N ASP A 46 -33.16 0.86 2.61
CA ASP A 46 -33.53 2.01 1.76
C ASP A 46 -33.78 3.28 2.59
N TRP A 47 -34.54 3.15 3.69
CA TRP A 47 -34.79 4.29 4.58
C TRP A 47 -33.55 4.60 5.44
N LYS A 48 -32.78 3.60 5.87
CA LYS A 48 -31.52 3.82 6.62
C LYS A 48 -30.50 4.59 5.78
N HIS A 49 -30.42 4.30 4.49
CA HIS A 49 -29.56 5.04 3.57
C HIS A 49 -29.98 6.49 3.47
N THR A 50 -31.29 6.75 3.35
CA THR A 50 -31.86 8.10 3.37
C THR A 50 -31.52 8.85 4.67
N ASP A 51 -31.58 8.17 5.81
CA ASP A 51 -31.45 8.79 7.12
C ASP A 51 -30.00 9.03 7.58
N PHE A 52 -29.07 8.17 7.18
CA PHE A 52 -27.76 8.07 7.82
C PHE A 52 -26.55 7.97 6.88
N VAL A 53 -26.74 7.63 5.60
CA VAL A 53 -25.62 7.20 4.73
C VAL A 53 -25.50 8.03 3.45
N SER A 54 -26.61 8.27 2.77
CA SER A 54 -26.60 8.71 1.37
C SER A 54 -26.46 10.23 1.25
N PRO A 55 -25.55 10.72 0.40
CA PRO A 55 -25.52 12.13 0.00
C PRO A 55 -26.82 12.59 -0.67
N VAL A 56 -27.11 13.89 -0.55
CA VAL A 56 -28.22 14.56 -1.26
C VAL A 56 -28.06 14.39 -2.78
N GLY A 57 -29.17 14.08 -3.46
CA GLY A 57 -29.24 13.88 -4.90
C GLY A 57 -29.03 12.45 -5.38
N ASN A 58 -28.67 11.50 -4.50
CA ASN A 58 -28.53 10.10 -4.87
C ASN A 58 -29.89 9.40 -5.03
N ILE A 59 -30.00 8.50 -6.00
CA ILE A 59 -31.20 7.68 -6.20
C ILE A 59 -31.22 6.53 -5.18
N ILE A 60 -32.34 6.34 -4.48
CA ILE A 60 -32.49 5.30 -3.46
C ILE A 60 -33.14 4.01 -3.99
N GLY A 61 -33.16 2.97 -3.16
CA GLY A 61 -33.81 1.68 -3.45
C GLY A 61 -32.84 0.60 -3.89
N CYS A 62 -32.96 -0.59 -3.31
CA CYS A 62 -32.13 -1.73 -3.68
C CYS A 62 -32.76 -2.66 -4.73
N ASP A 63 -34.01 -3.07 -4.51
CA ASP A 63 -34.57 -4.24 -5.18
C ASP A 63 -35.57 -3.86 -6.26
N PHE A 64 -35.48 -4.52 -7.42
CA PHE A 64 -36.42 -4.33 -8.51
C PHE A 64 -36.57 -5.54 -9.43
N SER A 65 -37.65 -5.50 -10.21
CA SER A 65 -37.87 -6.38 -11.35
C SER A 65 -38.32 -5.56 -12.55
N GLY A 66 -38.05 -6.04 -13.76
CA GLY A 66 -38.35 -5.30 -14.97
C GLY A 66 -37.95 -6.01 -16.25
N THR A 67 -37.88 -5.24 -17.33
CA THR A 67 -37.53 -5.76 -18.66
C THR A 67 -36.22 -5.14 -19.13
N VAL A 68 -35.30 -5.96 -19.63
CA VAL A 68 -34.03 -5.49 -20.19
C VAL A 68 -34.30 -4.64 -21.44
N VAL A 69 -33.79 -3.41 -21.48
CA VAL A 69 -33.96 -2.49 -22.62
C VAL A 69 -32.66 -2.15 -23.34
N LYS A 70 -31.51 -2.32 -22.68
CA LYS A 70 -30.18 -2.10 -23.27
C LYS A 70 -29.13 -2.96 -22.57
N LEU A 71 -28.12 -3.40 -23.31
CA LEU A 71 -26.95 -4.10 -22.80
C LEU A 71 -25.71 -3.22 -22.98
N GLY A 72 -24.71 -3.40 -22.11
CA GLY A 72 -23.35 -2.92 -22.31
C GLY A 72 -22.66 -3.58 -23.50
N SER A 73 -21.44 -3.13 -23.81
CA SER A 73 -20.69 -3.58 -24.99
C SER A 73 -20.12 -5.00 -24.87
N ASP A 74 -19.95 -5.51 -23.64
CA ASP A 74 -19.47 -6.88 -23.46
C ASP A 74 -20.64 -7.85 -23.67
N SER A 75 -20.40 -8.91 -24.45
CA SER A 75 -21.41 -9.88 -24.86
C SER A 75 -21.86 -10.74 -23.67
N ILE A 76 -22.80 -10.22 -22.89
CA ILE A 76 -23.47 -10.92 -21.80
C ILE A 76 -24.34 -12.04 -22.41
N SER A 77 -23.89 -13.29 -22.36
CA SER A 77 -24.60 -14.41 -22.99
C SER A 77 -25.85 -14.87 -22.23
N ARG A 78 -26.07 -14.40 -20.98
CA ARG A 78 -27.13 -14.89 -20.09
C ARG A 78 -28.46 -14.12 -20.19
N VAL A 79 -28.44 -12.85 -20.62
CA VAL A 79 -29.62 -11.98 -20.76
C VAL A 79 -29.61 -11.25 -22.10
N LYS A 80 -30.80 -10.99 -22.64
CA LYS A 80 -30.98 -10.20 -23.88
C LYS A 80 -32.02 -9.12 -23.69
N VAL A 81 -31.99 -8.12 -24.58
CA VAL A 81 -33.04 -7.09 -24.65
C VAL A 81 -34.41 -7.78 -24.83
N GLY A 82 -35.38 -7.38 -24.01
CA GLY A 82 -36.71 -7.96 -23.94
C GLY A 82 -36.89 -9.04 -22.86
N ASP A 83 -35.81 -9.52 -22.23
CA ASP A 83 -35.95 -10.49 -21.14
C ASP A 83 -36.60 -9.86 -19.91
N THR A 84 -37.48 -10.63 -19.26
CA THR A 84 -38.02 -10.34 -17.94
C THR A 84 -37.03 -10.79 -16.87
N VAL A 85 -36.61 -9.85 -16.02
CA VAL A 85 -35.51 -10.02 -15.08
C VAL A 85 -35.81 -9.39 -13.72
N ALA A 86 -35.16 -9.90 -12.69
CA ALA A 86 -35.05 -9.27 -11.38
C ALA A 86 -33.59 -9.09 -11.00
N ALA A 87 -33.32 -8.07 -10.19
CA ALA A 87 -31.98 -7.69 -9.77
C ALA A 87 -32.04 -6.82 -8.51
N PHE A 88 -30.88 -6.58 -7.93
CA PHE A 88 -30.70 -5.57 -6.91
C PHE A 88 -29.46 -4.73 -7.20
N VAL A 89 -29.48 -3.53 -6.65
CA VAL A 89 -28.37 -2.57 -6.66
C VAL A 89 -28.17 -2.03 -5.26
N HIS A 90 -27.04 -1.38 -5.02
CA HIS A 90 -26.82 -0.68 -3.76
C HIS A 90 -27.32 0.77 -3.86
N GLY A 91 -28.64 0.95 -3.73
CA GLY A 91 -29.28 2.26 -3.81
C GLY A 91 -28.79 3.22 -2.72
N GLY A 92 -28.65 4.50 -3.07
CA GLY A 92 -28.19 5.55 -2.15
C GLY A 92 -26.67 5.76 -2.11
N ASN A 93 -25.87 4.79 -2.58
CA ASN A 93 -24.41 4.92 -2.60
C ASN A 93 -23.86 5.73 -3.77
N TYR A 94 -24.58 5.78 -4.89
CA TYR A 94 -24.17 6.48 -6.09
C TYR A 94 -25.28 7.39 -6.58
N LYS A 95 -24.88 8.45 -7.29
CA LYS A 95 -25.82 9.45 -7.79
C LYS A 95 -26.87 8.87 -8.73
N ASP A 96 -26.47 7.94 -9.58
CA ASP A 96 -27.26 7.45 -10.72
C ASP A 96 -27.62 5.95 -10.63
N ARG A 97 -27.43 5.32 -9.46
CA ARG A 97 -27.66 3.87 -9.26
C ARG A 97 -28.58 3.65 -8.06
N GLY A 98 -29.87 3.45 -8.34
CA GLY A 98 -30.88 3.07 -7.36
C GLY A 98 -32.14 2.53 -8.02
N ALA A 99 -32.82 1.62 -7.34
CA ALA A 99 -33.97 0.86 -7.86
C ALA A 99 -35.26 1.67 -7.92
N PHE A 100 -35.42 2.71 -7.10
CA PHE A 100 -36.62 3.54 -7.07
C PHE A 100 -36.60 4.59 -8.19
N ALA A 101 -36.49 4.10 -9.42
CA ALA A 101 -36.42 4.84 -10.66
C ALA A 101 -37.17 4.09 -11.77
N GLN A 102 -37.56 4.78 -12.84
CA GLN A 102 -38.20 4.11 -14.00
C GLN A 102 -37.22 3.22 -14.79
N TYR A 103 -35.93 3.52 -14.73
CA TYR A 103 -34.86 2.69 -15.30
C TYR A 103 -33.73 2.54 -14.28
N ALA A 104 -33.23 1.32 -14.14
CA ALA A 104 -32.10 1.01 -13.26
C ALA A 104 -31.01 0.31 -14.07
N ARG A 105 -29.76 0.71 -13.83
CA ARG A 105 -28.59 -0.03 -14.32
C ARG A 105 -28.15 -1.02 -13.26
N ALA A 106 -27.77 -2.23 -13.67
CA ALA A 106 -27.26 -3.26 -12.78
C ALA A 106 -26.13 -4.05 -13.45
N ASP A 107 -25.19 -4.53 -12.64
CA ASP A 107 -24.15 -5.46 -13.07
C ASP A 107 -24.81 -6.76 -13.55
N SER A 108 -24.41 -7.25 -14.73
CA SER A 108 -25.08 -8.38 -15.37
C SER A 108 -25.10 -9.66 -14.53
N ASP A 109 -24.10 -9.86 -13.68
CA ASP A 109 -23.96 -11.03 -12.82
C ASP A 109 -24.98 -11.07 -11.68
N LEU A 110 -25.59 -9.93 -11.35
CA LEU A 110 -26.62 -9.80 -10.33
C LEU A 110 -28.05 -9.92 -10.90
N VAL A 111 -28.16 -10.09 -12.22
CA VAL A 111 -29.44 -10.14 -12.94
C VAL A 111 -29.85 -11.58 -13.20
N TRP A 112 -31.06 -11.95 -12.80
CA TRP A 112 -31.62 -13.27 -13.03
C TRP A 112 -32.96 -13.20 -13.75
N LYS A 113 -33.22 -14.18 -14.63
CA LYS A 113 -34.44 -14.25 -15.44
C LYS A 113 -35.52 -15.01 -14.69
N PHE A 114 -36.76 -14.58 -14.86
CA PHE A 114 -37.92 -15.33 -14.40
C PHE A 114 -39.04 -15.34 -15.43
N SER A 115 -39.90 -16.35 -15.37
CA SER A 115 -41.12 -16.39 -16.18
C SER A 115 -42.25 -15.67 -15.46
N PRO A 116 -42.95 -14.71 -16.10
CA PRO A 116 -44.18 -14.12 -15.58
C PRO A 116 -45.29 -15.13 -15.27
N SER A 117 -45.22 -16.35 -15.85
CA SER A 117 -46.15 -17.45 -15.53
C SER A 117 -45.84 -18.14 -14.21
N THR A 118 -44.67 -17.88 -13.62
CA THR A 118 -44.19 -18.50 -12.38
C THR A 118 -44.09 -17.49 -11.25
N LEU A 119 -43.61 -16.28 -11.53
CA LEU A 119 -43.53 -15.18 -10.58
C LEU A 119 -44.06 -13.91 -11.25
N SER A 120 -44.88 -13.15 -10.53
CA SER A 120 -45.18 -11.76 -10.88
C SER A 120 -43.93 -10.87 -10.75
N PHE A 121 -43.97 -9.69 -11.36
CA PHE A 121 -42.89 -8.70 -11.17
C PHE A 121 -42.77 -8.30 -9.69
N GLU A 122 -43.88 -8.15 -8.99
CA GLU A 122 -43.93 -7.83 -7.57
C GLU A 122 -43.24 -8.92 -6.73
N GLU A 123 -43.58 -10.19 -6.94
CA GLU A 123 -42.94 -11.31 -6.23
C GLU A 123 -41.44 -11.34 -6.52
N ALA A 124 -41.04 -11.25 -7.79
CA ALA A 124 -39.63 -11.31 -8.18
C ALA A 124 -38.81 -10.14 -7.62
N ALA A 125 -39.40 -8.94 -7.48
CA ALA A 125 -38.73 -7.80 -6.87
C ALA A 125 -38.38 -8.08 -5.40
N THR A 126 -39.21 -8.80 -4.65
CA THR A 126 -38.97 -9.10 -3.22
C THR A 126 -37.89 -10.15 -2.95
N MET A 127 -37.46 -10.90 -3.98
CA MET A 127 -36.55 -12.04 -3.83
C MET A 127 -35.07 -11.67 -3.90
N ASN A 128 -34.69 -10.39 -3.94
CA ASN A 128 -33.31 -10.02 -4.19
C ASN A 128 -32.50 -9.85 -2.90
N CYS A 129 -32.45 -8.64 -2.31
CA CYS A 129 -31.57 -8.33 -1.18
C CYS A 129 -31.71 -9.34 -0.04
N ALA A 130 -32.94 -9.68 0.35
CA ALA A 130 -33.22 -10.61 1.44
C ALA A 130 -32.72 -12.05 1.16
N LEU A 131 -33.00 -12.61 -0.02
CA LEU A 131 -32.59 -13.97 -0.37
C LEU A 131 -31.06 -14.08 -0.48
N TRP A 132 -30.43 -13.13 -1.18
CA TRP A 132 -28.97 -13.12 -1.33
C TRP A 132 -28.25 -12.94 0.01
N THR A 133 -28.83 -12.16 0.92
CA THR A 133 -28.33 -12.04 2.30
C THR A 133 -28.37 -13.40 3.01
N SER A 134 -29.47 -14.16 2.89
CA SER A 134 -29.57 -15.52 3.45
C SER A 134 -28.57 -16.49 2.82
N ILE A 135 -28.38 -16.43 1.50
CA ILE A 135 -27.40 -17.27 0.78
C ILE A 135 -25.98 -17.00 1.29
N GLN A 136 -25.60 -15.73 1.44
CA GLN A 136 -24.30 -15.35 1.99
C GLN A 136 -24.16 -15.81 3.45
N ALA A 137 -25.18 -15.59 4.29
CA ALA A 137 -25.15 -16.00 5.69
C ALA A 137 -24.91 -17.50 5.84
N PHE A 138 -25.61 -18.33 5.06
CA PHE A 138 -25.58 -19.78 5.24
C PHE A 138 -24.44 -20.48 4.51
N TYR A 139 -24.25 -20.20 3.23
CA TYR A 139 -23.33 -20.97 2.41
C TYR A 139 -21.93 -20.36 2.40
N TYR A 140 -21.84 -19.02 2.45
CA TYR A 140 -20.55 -18.35 2.52
C TYR A 140 -20.02 -18.26 3.96
N HIS A 141 -20.81 -17.79 4.92
CA HIS A 141 -20.34 -17.58 6.30
C HIS A 141 -20.47 -18.82 7.19
N MET A 142 -21.63 -19.50 7.20
CA MET A 142 -21.82 -20.68 8.06
C MET A 142 -21.31 -21.99 7.44
N LYS A 143 -21.04 -22.01 6.13
CA LYS A 143 -20.60 -23.20 5.38
C LYS A 143 -21.58 -24.38 5.52
N LEU A 144 -22.88 -24.09 5.48
CA LEU A 144 -23.91 -25.13 5.43
C LEU A 144 -23.90 -25.84 4.07
N ASP A 145 -24.39 -27.08 4.02
CA ASP A 145 -24.64 -27.77 2.76
C ASP A 145 -25.68 -27.00 1.93
N GLU A 146 -25.42 -26.85 0.64
CA GLU A 146 -26.35 -26.18 -0.27
C GLU A 146 -27.63 -27.04 -0.50
N PRO A 147 -28.78 -26.41 -0.80
CA PRO A 147 -30.06 -27.10 -0.99
C PRO A 147 -30.02 -28.27 -1.98
N PHE A 148 -29.18 -28.17 -3.01
CA PHE A 148 -29.12 -29.15 -4.11
C PHE A 148 -28.28 -30.39 -3.78
N SER A 149 -27.49 -30.34 -2.70
CA SER A 149 -26.60 -31.43 -2.26
C SER A 149 -26.96 -31.98 -0.88
N ALA A 150 -28.01 -31.45 -0.25
CA ALA A 150 -28.30 -31.70 1.16
C ALA A 150 -28.97 -33.06 1.42
N SER A 151 -28.55 -33.70 2.50
CA SER A 151 -29.26 -34.83 3.13
C SER A 151 -29.88 -34.37 4.45
N PRO A 152 -31.01 -34.97 4.92
CA PRO A 152 -31.60 -34.64 6.21
C PRO A 152 -30.59 -34.75 7.36
N LYS A 153 -30.52 -33.70 8.20
CA LYS A 153 -29.64 -33.60 9.37
C LYS A 153 -30.47 -33.47 10.63
N ASN A 154 -29.96 -34.03 11.72
CA ASN A 154 -30.51 -33.81 13.06
C ASN A 154 -29.84 -32.62 13.77
N GLU A 155 -29.55 -31.55 13.03
CA GLU A 155 -28.87 -30.35 13.54
C GLU A 155 -29.80 -29.13 13.49
N TRP A 156 -29.76 -28.33 14.55
CA TRP A 156 -30.62 -27.17 14.73
C TRP A 156 -29.93 -25.88 14.31
N ILE A 157 -30.71 -24.98 13.69
CA ILE A 157 -30.35 -23.60 13.41
C ILE A 157 -31.41 -22.69 14.00
N LEU A 158 -30.97 -21.65 14.71
CA LEU A 158 -31.83 -20.59 15.21
C LEU A 158 -31.94 -19.50 14.15
N ILE A 159 -33.16 -19.15 13.75
CA ILE A 159 -33.43 -17.93 12.98
C ILE A 159 -34.18 -16.99 13.92
N TYR A 160 -33.52 -15.95 14.40
CA TYR A 160 -34.14 -15.01 15.32
C TYR A 160 -34.88 -13.93 14.55
N GLY A 161 -36.15 -13.70 14.85
CA GLY A 161 -37.01 -12.76 14.11
C GLY A 161 -37.69 -13.41 12.90
N GLY A 162 -38.28 -14.59 13.09
CA GLY A 162 -38.78 -15.47 12.03
C GLY A 162 -39.73 -14.85 11.01
N SER A 163 -40.50 -13.83 11.41
CA SER A 163 -41.49 -13.17 10.55
C SER A 163 -40.96 -11.98 9.76
N THR A 164 -39.66 -11.67 9.85
CA THR A 164 -39.02 -10.64 9.01
C THR A 164 -38.86 -11.11 7.56
N SER A 165 -38.86 -10.19 6.60
CA SER A 165 -38.69 -10.50 5.17
C SER A 165 -37.45 -11.37 4.90
N LEU A 166 -36.34 -11.08 5.57
CA LEU A 166 -35.11 -11.87 5.55
C LEU A 166 -35.30 -13.28 6.12
N ALA A 167 -36.00 -13.43 7.25
CA ALA A 167 -36.20 -14.73 7.89
C ALA A 167 -37.16 -15.65 7.11
N LEU A 168 -38.10 -15.10 6.33
CA LEU A 168 -39.00 -15.90 5.49
C LEU A 168 -38.24 -16.70 4.42
N PHE A 169 -37.25 -16.09 3.76
CA PHE A 169 -36.35 -16.80 2.84
C PHE A 169 -35.39 -17.71 3.60
N SER A 170 -34.86 -17.20 4.72
CA SER A 170 -33.87 -17.94 5.51
C SER A 170 -34.38 -19.29 5.99
N THR A 171 -35.62 -19.32 6.50
CA THR A 171 -36.27 -20.54 7.00
C THR A 171 -36.34 -21.60 5.91
N GLN A 172 -36.82 -21.23 4.72
CA GLN A 172 -36.97 -22.16 3.61
C GLN A 172 -35.61 -22.70 3.13
N LEU A 173 -34.59 -21.84 2.99
CA LEU A 173 -33.25 -22.26 2.59
C LEU A 173 -32.63 -23.25 3.58
N VAL A 174 -32.72 -22.98 4.87
CA VAL A 174 -32.19 -23.88 5.91
C VAL A 174 -32.91 -25.24 5.89
N LYS A 175 -34.23 -25.25 5.70
CA LYS A 175 -35.01 -26.49 5.58
C LYS A 175 -34.64 -27.28 4.32
N LEU A 176 -34.51 -26.62 3.18
CA LEU A 176 -34.05 -27.26 1.94
C LEU A 176 -32.62 -27.80 2.08
N SER A 177 -31.80 -27.18 2.95
CA SER A 177 -30.45 -27.63 3.28
C SER A 177 -30.43 -28.79 4.30
N GLY A 178 -31.60 -29.35 4.65
CA GLY A 178 -31.74 -30.55 5.48
C GLY A 178 -31.73 -30.31 6.99
N TYR A 179 -31.64 -29.06 7.48
CA TYR A 179 -31.55 -28.75 8.90
C TYR A 179 -32.92 -28.59 9.58
N LYS A 180 -32.90 -28.57 10.92
CA LYS A 180 -34.06 -28.19 11.74
C LYS A 180 -33.99 -26.70 12.08
N VAL A 181 -35.12 -26.01 12.00
CA VAL A 181 -35.23 -24.57 12.29
C VAL A 181 -35.99 -24.37 13.58
N VAL A 182 -35.36 -23.68 14.53
CA VAL A 182 -36.04 -23.04 15.66
C VAL A 182 -36.07 -21.53 15.42
N THR A 183 -37.18 -20.87 15.69
CA THR A 183 -37.34 -19.45 15.38
C THR A 183 -38.10 -18.69 16.47
N THR A 184 -37.90 -17.38 16.53
CA THR A 184 -38.63 -16.49 17.44
C THR A 184 -39.66 -15.67 16.69
N THR A 185 -40.88 -15.56 17.20
CA THR A 185 -41.93 -14.72 16.62
C THR A 185 -43.12 -14.58 17.57
N SER A 186 -43.94 -13.54 17.37
CA SER A 186 -45.23 -13.41 18.05
C SER A 186 -46.25 -14.47 17.59
N PRO A 187 -47.23 -14.87 18.44
CA PRO A 187 -48.13 -16.00 18.18
C PRO A 187 -48.96 -15.88 16.91
N LYS A 188 -49.32 -14.65 16.52
CA LYS A 188 -50.09 -14.37 15.29
C LYS A 188 -49.40 -14.87 14.01
N ASN A 189 -48.07 -15.05 14.03
CA ASN A 189 -47.28 -15.48 12.89
C ASN A 189 -46.91 -16.98 12.91
N PHE A 190 -47.37 -17.75 13.91
CA PHE A 190 -47.02 -19.17 14.01
C PHE A 190 -47.48 -19.99 12.80
N ASN A 191 -48.70 -19.74 12.31
CA ASN A 191 -49.22 -20.45 11.14
C ASN A 191 -48.38 -20.18 9.88
N LEU A 192 -47.91 -18.94 9.70
CA LEU A 192 -47.04 -18.55 8.58
C LEU A 192 -45.69 -19.27 8.67
N LEU A 193 -45.01 -19.23 9.81
CA LEU A 193 -43.69 -19.88 9.92
C LEU A 193 -43.79 -21.41 9.84
N LYS A 194 -44.93 -21.98 10.26
CA LYS A 194 -45.22 -23.40 10.07
C LYS A 194 -45.41 -23.77 8.61
N SER A 195 -46.12 -22.96 7.83
CA SER A 195 -46.26 -23.21 6.40
C SER A 195 -44.92 -23.09 5.65
N LEU A 196 -43.95 -22.33 6.19
CA LEU A 196 -42.60 -22.18 5.64
C LEU A 196 -41.60 -23.25 6.13
N GLY A 197 -42.03 -24.15 7.01
CA GLY A 197 -41.27 -25.33 7.42
C GLY A 197 -40.41 -25.16 8.67
N ALA A 198 -40.52 -24.07 9.42
CA ALA A 198 -39.85 -24.01 10.72
C ALA A 198 -40.40 -25.10 11.67
N ASP A 199 -39.57 -25.66 12.55
CA ASP A 199 -39.93 -26.82 13.37
C ASP A 199 -40.47 -26.40 14.75
N VAL A 200 -39.93 -25.29 15.32
CA VAL A 200 -40.33 -24.78 16.63
C VAL A 200 -40.33 -23.24 16.64
N TYR A 201 -41.34 -22.64 17.29
CA TYR A 201 -41.54 -21.19 17.39
C TYR A 201 -41.72 -20.76 18.85
N LYS A 202 -41.10 -19.64 19.25
CA LYS A 202 -41.10 -19.14 20.64
C LYS A 202 -41.32 -17.63 20.72
N ASP A 203 -42.04 -17.19 21.75
CA ASP A 203 -42.37 -15.78 21.99
C ASP A 203 -41.89 -15.27 23.37
N THR A 204 -41.82 -16.14 24.38
CA THR A 204 -41.34 -15.81 25.75
C THR A 204 -40.28 -16.81 26.23
N ASP A 205 -39.47 -16.43 27.22
CA ASP A 205 -38.39 -17.25 27.79
C ASP A 205 -37.50 -17.91 26.73
N ILE A 206 -37.20 -17.13 25.69
CA ILE A 206 -36.68 -17.60 24.40
C ILE A 206 -35.43 -18.47 24.56
N VAL A 207 -34.46 -18.02 25.36
CA VAL A 207 -33.18 -18.71 25.55
C VAL A 207 -33.37 -20.10 26.17
N GLN A 208 -34.02 -20.20 27.33
CA GLN A 208 -34.19 -21.48 28.02
C GLN A 208 -35.05 -22.44 27.19
N GLN A 209 -36.05 -21.92 26.49
CA GLN A 209 -36.91 -22.74 25.64
C GLN A 209 -36.17 -23.27 24.41
N ILE A 210 -35.33 -22.46 23.77
CA ILE A 210 -34.49 -22.90 22.64
C ILE A 210 -33.50 -23.96 23.11
N GLN A 211 -32.80 -23.75 24.23
CA GLN A 211 -31.88 -24.75 24.79
C GLN A 211 -32.60 -26.06 25.10
N ARG A 212 -33.80 -26.01 25.69
CA ARG A 212 -34.58 -27.21 25.98
C ARG A 212 -34.97 -27.98 24.71
N VAL A 213 -35.49 -27.27 23.71
CA VAL A 213 -35.95 -27.86 22.43
C VAL A 213 -34.81 -28.46 21.63
N THR A 214 -33.66 -27.78 21.63
CA THR A 214 -32.48 -28.22 20.89
C THR A 214 -31.66 -29.24 21.67
N GLY A 215 -32.03 -29.57 22.91
CA GLY A 215 -31.20 -30.41 23.79
C GLY A 215 -29.83 -29.78 24.09
N ASN A 216 -29.76 -28.44 24.11
CA ASN A 216 -28.54 -27.66 24.27
C ASN A 216 -27.45 -27.99 23.23
N SER A 217 -27.87 -28.28 21.98
CA SER A 217 -26.99 -28.66 20.87
C SER A 217 -26.87 -27.61 19.76
N LEU A 218 -27.47 -26.43 19.95
CA LEU A 218 -27.53 -25.39 18.93
C LEU A 218 -26.12 -24.85 18.59
N LYS A 219 -25.68 -25.04 17.35
CA LYS A 219 -24.37 -24.54 16.86
C LYS A 219 -24.46 -23.23 16.10
N PHE A 220 -25.57 -23.00 15.40
CA PHE A 220 -25.72 -21.88 14.48
C PHE A 220 -26.94 -21.02 14.83
N ALA A 221 -26.76 -19.71 14.79
CA ALA A 221 -27.85 -18.74 14.88
C ALA A 221 -27.70 -17.65 13.82
N PHE A 222 -28.81 -17.21 13.26
CA PHE A 222 -28.89 -16.06 12.37
C PHE A 222 -29.86 -15.04 12.93
N ASP A 223 -29.35 -13.86 13.28
CA ASP A 223 -30.15 -12.75 13.80
C ASP A 223 -30.57 -11.81 12.66
N THR A 224 -31.85 -11.88 12.28
CA THR A 224 -32.41 -11.06 11.20
C THR A 224 -32.97 -9.72 11.69
N ILE A 225 -32.88 -9.44 13.00
CA ILE A 225 -33.26 -8.17 13.65
C ILE A 225 -32.02 -7.32 13.90
N SER A 226 -30.95 -7.96 14.40
CA SER A 226 -29.63 -7.37 14.65
C SER A 226 -29.64 -6.19 15.65
N GLU A 227 -30.49 -6.26 16.67
CA GLU A 227 -30.49 -5.35 17.82
C GLU A 227 -29.73 -5.96 19.02
N ALA A 228 -29.38 -5.14 20.02
CA ALA A 228 -28.57 -5.57 21.16
C ALA A 228 -29.13 -6.80 21.90
N ASN A 229 -30.43 -6.74 22.22
CA ASN A 229 -31.16 -7.79 22.93
C ASN A 229 -31.31 -9.07 22.08
N THR A 230 -31.49 -8.95 20.77
CA THR A 230 -31.65 -10.09 19.85
C THR A 230 -30.34 -10.81 19.60
N GLN A 231 -29.24 -10.06 19.44
CA GLN A 231 -27.91 -10.63 19.31
C GLN A 231 -27.51 -11.38 20.59
N THR A 232 -27.76 -10.75 21.75
CA THR A 232 -27.59 -11.36 23.07
C THR A 232 -28.35 -12.68 23.21
N ALA A 233 -29.62 -12.69 22.81
CA ALA A 233 -30.45 -13.88 22.90
C ALA A 233 -29.96 -15.00 21.96
N CYS A 234 -29.50 -14.66 20.75
CA CYS A 234 -28.88 -15.63 19.84
C CYS A 234 -27.64 -16.28 20.44
N VAL A 235 -26.73 -15.46 20.99
CA VAL A 235 -25.51 -15.95 21.63
C VAL A 235 -25.83 -16.87 22.81
N LYS A 236 -26.72 -16.44 23.72
CA LYS A 236 -27.10 -17.23 24.90
C LYS A 236 -27.83 -18.54 24.54
N SER A 237 -28.45 -18.61 23.37
CA SER A 237 -29.17 -19.80 22.91
C SER A 237 -28.25 -20.90 22.36
N LEU A 238 -26.99 -20.58 22.03
CA LEU A 238 -26.02 -21.55 21.57
C LEU A 238 -25.68 -22.57 22.67
N ALA A 239 -25.23 -23.75 22.25
CA ALA A 239 -24.80 -24.82 23.14
C ALA A 239 -23.72 -24.34 24.12
N SER A 240 -23.93 -24.57 25.41
CA SER A 240 -22.98 -24.18 26.46
C SER A 240 -21.79 -25.14 26.62
N GLN A 241 -21.82 -26.32 25.98
CA GLN A 241 -20.74 -27.32 25.99
C GLN A 241 -20.57 -27.99 24.62
N GLY A 242 -19.32 -28.14 24.18
CA GLY A 242 -18.94 -28.77 22.90
C GLY A 242 -17.50 -28.47 22.51
N THR A 243 -16.92 -29.27 21.61
CA THR A 243 -15.54 -29.10 21.10
C THR A 243 -15.42 -28.13 19.92
N THR A 244 -16.54 -27.68 19.36
CA THR A 244 -16.59 -26.74 18.23
C THR A 244 -17.30 -25.45 18.64
N PRO A 245 -16.69 -24.27 18.44
CA PRO A 245 -17.33 -22.99 18.72
C PRO A 245 -18.60 -22.80 17.87
N GLY A 246 -19.69 -22.34 18.50
CA GLY A 246 -20.89 -21.94 17.78
C GLY A 246 -20.70 -20.63 17.02
N LYS A 247 -21.53 -20.39 16.00
CA LYS A 247 -21.47 -19.20 15.14
C LYS A 247 -22.81 -18.48 15.11
N VAL A 248 -22.77 -17.17 15.37
CA VAL A 248 -23.90 -16.25 15.13
C VAL A 248 -23.55 -15.39 13.93
N VAL A 249 -24.45 -15.33 12.94
CA VAL A 249 -24.39 -14.34 11.87
C VAL A 249 -25.42 -13.26 12.19
N VAL A 250 -25.04 -12.00 11.96
CA VAL A 250 -25.90 -10.82 12.16
C VAL A 250 -26.02 -10.08 10.82
N ALA A 251 -27.18 -9.50 10.54
CA ALA A 251 -27.44 -8.75 9.31
C ALA A 251 -26.93 -7.30 9.37
N LEU A 252 -26.64 -6.77 10.56
CA LEU A 252 -26.04 -5.45 10.80
C LEU A 252 -24.82 -5.59 11.72
N LEU A 253 -24.02 -4.52 11.83
CA LEU A 253 -22.84 -4.51 12.70
C LEU A 253 -23.17 -4.97 14.14
N PRO A 254 -22.29 -5.77 14.78
CA PRO A 254 -22.51 -6.22 16.16
C PRO A 254 -22.71 -5.05 17.12
N ASN A 255 -23.74 -5.10 17.94
CA ASN A 255 -24.03 -4.08 18.93
C ASN A 255 -23.05 -4.18 20.11
N LYS A 256 -22.56 -3.04 20.62
CA LYS A 256 -21.61 -2.95 21.74
C LYS A 256 -22.02 -3.75 22.97
N ASP A 257 -23.29 -3.72 23.36
CA ASP A 257 -23.77 -4.44 24.56
C ASP A 257 -23.78 -5.97 24.35
N ALA A 258 -23.94 -6.42 23.10
CA ALA A 258 -23.83 -7.83 22.74
C ALA A 258 -22.36 -8.29 22.61
N GLN A 259 -21.46 -7.40 22.19
CA GLN A 259 -20.01 -7.64 22.21
C GLN A 259 -19.49 -7.78 23.65
N VAL A 260 -19.99 -6.98 24.61
CA VAL A 260 -19.64 -7.06 26.04
C VAL A 260 -20.05 -8.40 26.69
N LEU A 261 -21.01 -9.13 26.12
CA LEU A 261 -21.41 -10.46 26.61
C LEU A 261 -20.55 -11.60 26.05
N ARG A 262 -19.65 -11.29 25.12
CA ARG A 262 -18.65 -12.16 24.52
C ARG A 262 -17.30 -11.45 24.58
N ASN A 263 -16.67 -11.50 25.76
CA ASN A 263 -15.32 -10.97 26.02
C ASN A 263 -14.21 -11.57 25.10
N ASP A 264 -14.57 -12.49 24.20
CA ASP A 264 -13.73 -13.16 23.23
C ASP A 264 -13.94 -12.68 21.77
N VAL A 265 -14.81 -11.70 21.51
CA VAL A 265 -14.88 -11.03 20.20
C VAL A 265 -13.76 -10.00 20.13
N VAL A 266 -12.75 -10.30 19.32
CA VAL A 266 -11.62 -9.40 19.06
C VAL A 266 -11.74 -8.89 17.64
N ILE A 267 -11.84 -7.57 17.48
CA ILE A 267 -11.63 -6.94 16.18
C ILE A 267 -10.15 -7.09 15.88
N GLN A 268 -9.84 -7.89 14.86
CA GLN A 268 -8.47 -8.12 14.43
C GLN A 268 -8.34 -7.69 12.99
N LEU A 269 -7.26 -6.97 12.71
CA LEU A 269 -6.85 -6.73 11.34
C LEU A 269 -6.42 -8.04 10.70
N SER A 270 -6.54 -8.16 9.37
CA SER A 270 -5.84 -9.23 8.65
C SER A 270 -4.36 -9.15 9.03
N PRO A 271 -3.78 -10.27 9.45
CA PRO A 271 -2.39 -10.27 9.88
C PRO A 271 -1.50 -9.94 8.69
N LYS A 272 -0.41 -9.23 8.96
CA LYS A 272 0.73 -9.22 8.03
C LYS A 272 1.28 -10.65 7.94
N LEU A 273 2.12 -10.95 6.95
CA LEU A 273 2.93 -12.17 6.98
C LEU A 273 4.15 -12.01 7.87
N TYR A 274 4.69 -10.79 7.91
CA TYR A 274 5.89 -10.44 8.65
C TYR A 274 5.70 -9.17 9.48
N THR A 275 6.45 -9.10 10.58
CA THR A 275 6.55 -7.93 11.45
C THR A 275 7.97 -7.42 11.45
N ASN A 276 8.15 -6.11 11.50
CA ASN A 276 9.47 -5.52 11.65
C ASN A 276 10.05 -5.87 13.03
N LEU A 277 11.38 -5.94 13.08
CA LEU A 277 12.10 -5.85 14.34
C LEU A 277 12.04 -4.41 14.84
N ASN A 278 12.04 -4.21 16.17
CA ASN A 278 12.05 -2.86 16.73
C ASN A 278 13.28 -2.08 16.24
N LEU A 279 13.12 -0.77 16.01
CA LEU A 279 14.22 0.09 15.60
C LEU A 279 15.43 -0.04 16.56
N GLY A 280 16.63 -0.10 15.98
CA GLY A 280 17.89 -0.30 16.71
C GLY A 280 18.27 -1.77 16.95
N GLN A 281 17.37 -2.73 16.72
CA GLN A 281 17.71 -4.15 16.73
C GLN A 281 18.50 -4.59 15.50
N ILE A 282 18.35 -3.87 14.37
CA ILE A 282 19.16 -4.01 13.17
C ILE A 282 20.11 -2.82 13.12
N LYS A 283 21.41 -3.08 12.97
CA LYS A 283 22.45 -2.05 12.88
C LYS A 283 23.31 -2.25 11.64
N PRO A 284 23.59 -1.19 10.88
CA PRO A 284 24.51 -1.27 9.75
C PRO A 284 25.93 -1.58 10.22
N THR A 285 26.68 -2.32 9.40
CA THR A 285 28.13 -2.51 9.55
C THR A 285 28.82 -2.24 8.21
N GLY A 286 30.15 -2.39 8.14
CA GLY A 286 30.91 -2.25 6.90
C GLY A 286 30.59 -0.97 6.09
N TRP A 287 30.53 -1.10 4.77
CA TRP A 287 30.28 0.03 3.87
C TRP A 287 28.91 0.68 4.07
N LEU A 288 27.92 -0.08 4.56
CA LEU A 288 26.57 0.42 4.79
C LEU A 288 26.54 1.36 6.00
N LYS A 289 27.30 1.04 7.05
CA LYS A 289 27.54 1.97 8.17
C LYS A 289 28.23 3.24 7.69
N ASP A 290 29.20 3.12 6.80
CA ASP A 290 29.86 4.28 6.20
C ASP A 290 28.89 5.17 5.41
N GLN A 291 27.91 4.60 4.71
CA GLN A 291 26.87 5.36 4.02
C GLN A 291 25.97 6.13 4.98
N LEU A 292 25.53 5.50 6.08
CA LEU A 292 24.73 6.18 7.09
C LEU A 292 25.54 7.26 7.83
N GLN A 293 26.80 6.99 8.15
CA GLN A 293 27.67 7.99 8.78
C GLN A 293 27.85 9.21 7.86
N LEU A 294 28.08 9.01 6.56
CA LEU A 294 28.12 10.12 5.59
C LEU A 294 26.82 10.91 5.55
N GLN A 295 25.67 10.26 5.76
CA GLN A 295 24.37 10.93 5.82
C GLN A 295 24.21 11.75 7.11
N ALA A 296 24.67 11.22 8.25
CA ALA A 296 24.66 11.91 9.55
C ALA A 296 25.63 13.11 9.59
N ASP A 297 26.79 12.97 8.95
CA ASP A 297 27.81 14.03 8.80
C ASP A 297 27.45 15.02 7.67
N GLY A 298 26.54 14.61 6.78
CA GLY A 298 26.10 15.32 5.58
C GLY A 298 24.91 16.24 5.83
N LEU A 299 24.17 16.52 4.76
CA LEU A 299 23.04 17.45 4.80
C LEU A 299 21.99 17.02 5.85
N ALA A 300 21.49 15.79 5.72
CA ALA A 300 20.43 15.22 6.56
C ALA A 300 20.65 15.45 8.06
N GLY A 301 21.81 15.04 8.58
CA GLY A 301 22.11 15.14 10.01
C GLY A 301 22.43 16.55 10.49
N ASN A 302 22.59 17.54 9.61
CA ASN A 302 22.92 18.92 9.99
C ASN A 302 21.77 19.92 9.76
N LEU A 303 20.62 19.50 9.20
CA LEU A 303 19.49 20.41 8.94
C LEU A 303 19.00 21.13 10.19
N ASN A 304 18.99 20.47 11.35
CA ASN A 304 18.59 21.07 12.63
C ASN A 304 19.60 22.05 13.23
N LEU A 305 20.71 22.32 12.54
CA LEU A 305 21.72 23.29 12.96
C LEU A 305 21.64 24.61 12.17
N PHE A 306 21.09 24.58 10.95
CA PHE A 306 21.13 25.75 10.07
C PHE A 306 19.92 25.93 9.15
N TYR A 307 19.13 24.89 8.89
CA TYR A 307 18.06 24.96 7.90
C TYR A 307 16.77 25.47 8.53
N PRO A 308 16.28 26.67 8.16
CA PRO A 308 15.23 27.32 8.92
C PRO A 308 13.87 26.61 8.95
N LEU A 309 13.55 25.78 7.95
CA LEU A 309 12.33 24.95 7.97
C LEU A 309 12.38 23.83 9.00
N VAL A 310 13.53 23.62 9.64
CA VAL A 310 13.74 22.71 10.77
C VAL A 310 14.06 23.49 12.05
N THR A 311 15.00 24.44 12.01
CA THR A 311 15.43 25.19 13.20
C THR A 311 14.39 26.19 13.70
N GLU A 312 13.62 26.80 12.80
CA GLU A 312 12.57 27.78 13.10
C GLU A 312 11.18 27.24 12.73
N SER A 313 11.05 25.91 12.66
CA SER A 313 9.80 25.23 12.34
C SER A 313 8.72 25.48 13.38
N SER A 314 7.45 25.48 12.99
CA SER A 314 6.35 25.48 13.96
C SER A 314 6.34 24.24 14.87
N TRP A 315 6.97 23.14 14.44
CA TRP A 315 7.16 21.94 15.25
C TRP A 315 8.24 22.07 16.34
N THR A 316 8.96 23.18 16.38
CA THR A 316 10.00 23.47 17.39
C THR A 316 9.78 24.83 18.07
N GLY A 317 8.59 25.43 17.90
CA GLY A 317 8.20 26.70 18.51
C GLY A 317 8.51 27.94 17.69
N GLY A 318 9.01 27.78 16.46
CA GLY A 318 9.15 28.84 15.49
C GLY A 318 7.87 29.09 14.68
N THR A 319 8.02 29.84 13.59
CA THR A 319 6.90 30.26 12.72
C THR A 319 7.14 29.97 11.24
N ARG A 320 8.27 29.34 10.90
CA ARG A 320 8.69 29.18 9.52
C ARG A 320 8.21 27.85 8.94
N ASN A 321 7.38 27.95 7.92
CA ASN A 321 6.86 26.83 7.14
C ASN A 321 6.86 27.21 5.65
N TYR A 322 6.95 26.22 4.77
CA TYR A 322 6.90 26.45 3.32
C TYR A 322 5.53 26.13 2.71
N SER A 323 4.64 25.51 3.48
CA SER A 323 3.26 25.19 3.09
C SER A 323 2.33 25.37 4.29
N ASP A 324 1.01 25.38 4.03
CA ASP A 324 -0.04 25.39 5.06
C ASP A 324 -0.22 24.04 5.77
N LEU A 325 0.43 22.98 5.29
CA LEU A 325 0.45 21.68 5.94
C LEU A 325 1.42 21.64 7.11
N ASN A 326 2.41 22.56 7.14
CA ASN A 326 3.52 22.55 8.08
C ASN A 326 4.13 21.15 8.21
N GLU A 327 4.63 20.57 7.13
CA GLU A 327 5.09 19.18 7.09
C GLU A 327 6.62 19.04 7.16
N ALA A 328 7.36 20.13 7.00
CA ALA A 328 8.83 20.09 6.91
C ALA A 328 9.50 19.47 8.15
N GLY A 329 9.11 19.95 9.33
CA GLY A 329 9.66 19.50 10.61
C GLY A 329 9.30 18.04 10.90
N SER A 330 8.07 17.63 10.59
CA SER A 330 7.62 16.25 10.80
C SER A 330 8.31 15.27 9.85
N TYR A 331 8.56 15.64 8.59
CA TYR A 331 9.38 14.83 7.66
C TYR A 331 10.84 14.72 8.11
N TRP A 332 11.44 15.82 8.56
CA TRP A 332 12.79 15.79 9.12
C TRP A 332 12.86 14.81 10.30
N PHE A 333 11.94 14.94 11.25
CA PHE A 333 11.88 14.05 12.42
C PHE A 333 11.74 12.58 12.01
N HIS A 334 10.83 12.27 11.09
CA HIS A 334 10.63 10.92 10.56
C HIS A 334 11.90 10.31 9.93
N GLY A 335 12.66 11.10 9.19
CA GLY A 335 13.90 10.65 8.56
C GLY A 335 15.08 10.50 9.51
N ILE A 336 15.18 11.37 10.52
CA ILE A 336 16.33 11.37 11.44
C ILE A 336 16.22 10.35 12.56
N VAL A 337 15.00 10.01 13.03
CA VAL A 337 14.81 8.98 14.06
C VAL A 337 15.53 7.66 13.74
N PRO A 338 15.29 7.00 12.58
CA PRO A 338 16.00 5.75 12.27
C PRO A 338 17.51 5.96 12.13
N LEU A 339 17.94 7.03 11.48
CA LEU A 339 19.37 7.34 11.32
C LEU A 339 20.09 7.45 12.69
N ALA A 340 19.46 8.14 13.65
CA ALA A 340 20.01 8.37 14.98
C ALA A 340 20.22 7.06 15.75
N TYR A 341 19.19 6.19 15.79
CA TYR A 341 19.23 4.96 16.58
C TYR A 341 19.99 3.81 15.91
N GLU A 342 20.02 3.75 14.58
CA GLU A 342 20.83 2.74 13.87
C GLU A 342 22.33 3.02 13.97
N LEU A 343 22.73 4.31 14.00
CA LEU A 343 24.13 4.72 14.20
C LEU A 343 24.54 4.86 15.66
N GLU A 344 23.57 4.94 16.58
CA GLU A 344 23.78 5.35 17.97
C GLU A 344 24.42 6.75 18.07
N ASP A 345 24.00 7.67 17.20
CA ASP A 345 24.50 9.05 17.17
C ASP A 345 23.81 9.87 18.27
N THR A 346 24.54 10.17 19.35
CA THR A 346 24.00 10.88 20.53
C THR A 346 23.53 12.30 20.24
N ARG A 347 24.12 12.98 19.25
CA ARG A 347 23.72 14.33 18.84
C ARG A 347 22.36 14.28 18.14
N LEU A 348 22.19 13.34 17.22
CA LEU A 348 20.91 13.15 16.53
C LEU A 348 19.85 12.60 17.47
N THR A 349 20.18 11.64 18.35
CA THR A 349 19.25 11.11 19.36
C THR A 349 18.76 12.22 20.28
N LYS A 350 19.63 13.15 20.71
CA LYS A 350 19.20 14.31 21.48
C LYS A 350 18.22 15.18 20.67
N ALA A 351 18.56 15.50 19.43
CA ALA A 351 17.72 16.38 18.59
C ALA A 351 16.31 15.80 18.35
N VAL A 352 16.19 14.50 18.09
CA VAL A 352 14.86 13.87 17.90
C VAL A 352 14.08 13.77 19.21
N LYS A 353 14.75 13.57 20.35
CA LYS A 353 14.08 13.60 21.67
C LYS A 353 13.57 14.99 22.01
N ASP A 354 14.38 16.03 21.81
CA ASP A 354 13.96 17.42 22.01
C ASP A 354 12.73 17.76 21.14
N PHE A 355 12.72 17.32 19.88
CA PHE A 355 11.58 17.49 18.96
C PHE A 355 10.34 16.75 19.47
N MET A 356 10.46 15.46 19.82
CA MET A 356 9.35 14.67 20.37
C MET A 356 8.78 15.31 21.64
N ASP A 357 9.64 15.72 22.56
CA ASP A 357 9.24 16.34 23.81
C ASP A 357 8.49 17.65 23.58
N TYR A 358 8.97 18.50 22.67
CA TYR A 358 8.27 19.73 22.30
C TYR A 358 6.84 19.42 21.83
N VAL A 359 6.69 18.55 20.83
CA VAL A 359 5.37 18.25 20.23
C VAL A 359 4.39 17.65 21.24
N LEU A 360 4.86 16.74 22.10
CA LEU A 360 4.02 16.14 23.14
C LEU A 360 3.65 17.15 24.24
N ASN A 361 4.56 18.06 24.59
CA ASN A 361 4.31 19.08 25.62
C ASN A 361 3.40 20.20 25.14
N THR A 362 3.33 20.43 23.82
CA THR A 362 2.50 21.47 23.20
C THR A 362 1.28 20.90 22.46
N GLN A 363 0.91 19.64 22.70
CA GLN A 363 -0.33 19.09 22.15
C GLN A 363 -1.53 19.92 22.63
N TYR A 364 -2.42 20.30 21.70
CA TYR A 364 -3.60 21.07 22.06
C TYR A 364 -4.55 20.25 22.96
N PRO A 365 -5.36 20.91 23.83
CA PRO A 365 -6.29 20.22 24.72
C PRO A 365 -7.29 19.29 24.02
N ASP A 366 -7.64 19.59 22.76
CA ASP A 366 -8.53 18.78 21.93
C ASP A 366 -7.86 17.56 21.27
N GLY A 367 -6.53 17.40 21.44
CA GLY A 367 -5.76 16.30 20.89
C GLY A 367 -4.96 16.66 19.64
N TRP A 368 -5.03 17.89 19.12
CA TRP A 368 -4.27 18.26 17.93
C TRP A 368 -2.75 18.23 18.15
N LEU A 369 -2.04 17.61 17.19
CA LEU A 369 -0.58 17.55 17.13
C LEU A 369 -0.07 18.53 16.06
N GLY A 370 0.82 19.43 16.45
CA GLY A 370 1.26 20.57 15.64
C GLY A 370 0.80 21.91 16.24
N ASN A 371 1.13 23.02 15.58
CA ASN A 371 0.91 24.38 16.10
C ASN A 371 -0.31 25.11 15.51
N GLU A 372 -1.15 24.41 14.77
CA GLU A 372 -2.24 25.02 14.00
C GLU A 372 -3.47 25.23 14.87
N THR A 373 -3.97 26.46 14.88
CA THR A 373 -5.16 26.87 15.66
C THR A 373 -6.47 26.34 15.08
N GLY A 374 -6.52 25.95 13.80
CA GLY A 374 -7.74 25.53 13.11
C GLY A 374 -8.59 26.67 12.58
N ASP A 375 -8.08 27.90 12.60
CA ASP A 375 -8.71 29.03 11.91
C ASP A 375 -8.38 29.06 10.41
N ARG A 376 -8.93 30.03 9.69
CA ARG A 376 -8.75 30.16 8.22
C ARG A 376 -7.30 30.42 7.79
N TRP A 377 -6.43 30.84 8.68
CA TRP A 377 -5.02 31.14 8.42
C TRP A 377 -4.10 29.98 8.82
N GLN A 378 -4.53 29.15 9.77
CA GLN A 378 -3.86 27.93 10.18
C GLN A 378 -4.84 26.75 10.13
N PRO A 379 -5.27 26.34 8.93
CA PRO A 379 -6.18 25.22 8.77
C PRO A 379 -5.56 23.93 9.31
N ARG A 380 -6.42 23.05 9.81
CA ARG A 380 -6.01 21.75 10.35
C ARG A 380 -6.20 20.66 9.31
N TYR A 381 -5.08 20.23 8.72
CA TYR A 381 -5.01 19.10 7.79
C TYR A 381 -4.29 17.92 8.42
N LEU A 382 -4.82 16.72 8.21
CA LEU A 382 -4.31 15.53 8.87
C LEU A 382 -2.92 15.12 8.33
N TRP A 383 -2.67 15.30 7.03
CA TRP A 383 -1.49 14.74 6.36
C TRP A 383 -0.15 15.17 6.96
N GLY A 384 0.05 16.46 7.27
CA GLY A 384 1.33 16.94 7.80
C GLY A 384 1.78 16.29 9.13
N ARG A 385 0.92 15.47 9.77
CA ARG A 385 1.17 14.78 11.04
C ARG A 385 1.59 13.33 10.81
N TYR A 386 1.30 12.73 9.65
CA TYR A 386 1.60 11.32 9.40
C TYR A 386 3.10 11.02 9.51
N PRO A 387 4.02 11.86 8.98
CA PRO A 387 5.45 11.67 9.20
C PRO A 387 5.84 11.75 10.68
N PHE A 388 5.25 12.66 11.46
CA PHE A 388 5.48 12.74 12.90
C PHE A 388 5.05 11.45 13.60
N LEU A 389 3.87 10.92 13.27
CA LEU A 389 3.37 9.67 13.85
C LEU A 389 4.31 8.50 13.55
N PHE A 390 4.81 8.38 12.32
CA PHE A 390 5.78 7.34 12.00
C PHE A 390 7.12 7.53 12.74
N GLY A 391 7.67 8.74 12.76
CA GLY A 391 8.87 9.04 13.54
C GLY A 391 8.68 8.72 15.03
N GLY A 392 7.48 8.98 15.56
CA GLY A 392 7.15 8.72 16.95
C GLY A 392 7.00 7.24 17.27
N ILE A 393 6.38 6.47 16.38
CA ILE A 393 6.32 5.00 16.45
C ILE A 393 7.74 4.42 16.50
N MET A 394 8.59 4.83 15.56
CA MET A 394 9.97 4.35 15.48
C MET A 394 10.79 4.76 16.72
N LEU A 395 10.56 5.96 17.26
CA LEU A 395 11.20 6.40 18.50
C LEU A 395 10.76 5.56 19.68
N VAL A 396 9.47 5.25 19.83
CA VAL A 396 8.95 4.40 20.90
C VAL A 396 9.48 2.96 20.80
N GLU A 397 9.62 2.42 19.60
CA GLU A 397 10.22 1.10 19.37
C GLU A 397 11.69 1.04 19.84
N ALA A 398 12.44 2.14 19.65
CA ALA A 398 13.84 2.25 20.05
C ALA A 398 14.04 2.67 21.51
N ASP A 399 13.15 3.51 22.04
CA ASP A 399 13.15 4.02 23.41
C ASP A 399 11.74 3.93 24.04
N PRO A 400 11.42 2.76 24.65
CA PRO A 400 10.11 2.52 25.24
C PRO A 400 9.73 3.47 26.38
N SER A 401 10.64 4.31 26.90
CA SER A 401 10.28 5.30 27.94
C SER A 401 9.29 6.36 27.43
N TYR A 402 9.15 6.53 26.11
CA TYR A 402 8.18 7.44 25.50
C TYR A 402 6.81 6.79 25.26
N THR A 403 6.67 5.46 25.41
CA THR A 403 5.47 4.69 25.03
C THR A 403 4.19 5.32 25.57
N ASP A 404 4.07 5.48 26.89
CA ASP A 404 2.83 5.96 27.51
C ASP A 404 2.47 7.37 27.08
N ARG A 405 3.45 8.29 27.03
CA ARG A 405 3.24 9.69 26.62
C ARG A 405 2.81 9.78 25.15
N PHE A 406 3.52 9.09 24.26
CA PHE A 406 3.22 9.11 22.83
C PHE A 406 1.90 8.42 22.51
N VAL A 407 1.65 7.21 23.02
CA VAL A 407 0.41 6.46 22.80
C VAL A 407 -0.80 7.24 23.33
N THR A 408 -0.68 7.88 24.49
CA THR A 408 -1.75 8.73 25.05
C THR A 408 -2.05 9.92 24.14
N ALA A 409 -1.01 10.64 23.70
CA ALA A 409 -1.18 11.79 22.80
C ALA A 409 -1.76 11.34 21.44
N PHE A 410 -1.28 10.22 20.90
CA PHE A 410 -1.75 9.69 19.63
C PHE A 410 -3.23 9.28 19.72
N HIS A 411 -3.67 8.61 20.79
CA HIS A 411 -5.10 8.29 20.96
C HIS A 411 -6.01 9.52 21.03
N LYS A 412 -5.57 10.63 21.66
CA LYS A 412 -6.31 11.90 21.64
C LYS A 412 -6.41 12.47 20.21
N PHE A 413 -5.30 12.43 19.46
CA PHE A 413 -5.30 12.82 18.06
C PHE A 413 -6.24 11.96 17.22
N VAL A 414 -6.32 10.65 17.47
CA VAL A 414 -7.24 9.75 16.77
C VAL A 414 -8.70 10.15 17.04
N GLU A 415 -9.08 10.39 18.28
CA GLU A 415 -10.44 10.85 18.64
C GLU A 415 -10.83 12.13 17.89
N LEU A 416 -9.95 13.13 17.88
CA LEU A 416 -10.14 14.36 17.14
C LEU A 416 -10.24 14.12 15.63
N SER A 417 -9.29 13.36 15.05
CA SER A 417 -9.28 13.07 13.62
C SER A 417 -10.54 12.33 13.16
N ASN A 418 -11.05 11.41 13.99
CA ASN A 418 -12.28 10.68 13.70
C ASN A 418 -13.49 11.62 13.65
N GLN A 419 -13.57 12.57 14.58
CA GLN A 419 -14.60 13.61 14.58
C GLN A 419 -14.48 14.55 13.37
N MET A 420 -13.26 14.97 13.02
CA MET A 420 -13.01 15.78 11.81
C MET A 420 -13.51 15.07 10.55
N LEU A 421 -13.16 13.79 10.39
CA LEU A 421 -13.59 12.98 9.24
C LEU A 421 -15.11 12.82 9.19
N LYS A 422 -15.79 12.65 10.34
CA LYS A 422 -17.26 12.63 10.42
C LYS A 422 -17.90 13.94 9.98
N ASN A 423 -17.21 15.05 10.23
CA ASN A 423 -17.66 16.39 9.85
C ASN A 423 -17.21 16.80 8.43
N GLY A 424 -16.55 15.90 7.69
CA GLY A 424 -16.07 16.18 6.33
C GLY A 424 -14.86 17.12 6.27
N THR A 425 -14.05 17.18 7.33
CA THR A 425 -12.84 18.04 7.39
C THR A 425 -11.56 17.21 7.57
N GLY A 426 -10.41 17.83 7.31
CA GLY A 426 -9.08 17.29 7.60
C GLY A 426 -8.37 16.66 6.41
N THR A 427 -9.08 16.22 5.36
CA THR A 427 -8.51 15.70 4.10
C THR A 427 -8.73 16.63 2.90
N ASN A 428 -9.34 17.79 3.14
CA ASN A 428 -9.62 18.84 2.17
C ASN A 428 -8.41 19.76 1.91
N ASP A 429 -7.20 19.21 2.05
CA ASP A 429 -5.95 19.84 1.64
C ASP A 429 -5.75 19.74 0.12
N TRP A 430 -4.69 20.37 -0.38
CA TRP A 430 -4.37 20.40 -1.81
C TRP A 430 -4.11 19.00 -2.41
N THR A 431 -3.81 17.99 -1.59
CA THR A 431 -3.57 16.63 -2.07
C THR A 431 -4.82 15.81 -2.33
N GLY A 432 -6.00 16.29 -1.91
CA GLY A 432 -7.26 15.55 -2.06
C GLY A 432 -7.25 14.19 -1.35
N GLY A 433 -6.55 14.10 -0.22
CA GLY A 433 -6.42 12.87 0.56
C GLY A 433 -5.67 11.76 -0.18
N THR A 434 -4.66 12.03 -0.99
CA THR A 434 -3.88 10.97 -1.67
C THR A 434 -3.00 10.13 -0.72
N ARG A 435 -2.79 10.59 0.53
CA ARG A 435 -1.82 10.02 1.47
C ARG A 435 -2.47 9.32 2.68
N TRP A 436 -3.76 9.02 2.59
CA TRP A 436 -4.54 8.44 3.69
C TRP A 436 -4.02 7.09 4.19
N GLN A 437 -3.38 6.30 3.31
CA GLN A 437 -2.80 5.00 3.65
C GLN A 437 -1.70 5.09 4.72
N ASP A 438 -0.98 6.21 4.79
CA ASP A 438 0.06 6.44 5.78
C ASP A 438 -0.55 6.58 7.18
N TYR A 439 -1.66 7.32 7.28
CA TYR A 439 -2.40 7.39 8.52
C TYR A 439 -3.00 6.04 8.90
N SER A 440 -3.54 5.30 7.92
CA SER A 440 -4.04 3.95 8.15
C SER A 440 -2.94 3.06 8.75
N MET A 441 -1.71 3.09 8.24
CA MET A 441 -0.60 2.31 8.83
C MET A 441 -0.31 2.70 10.28
N ALA A 442 -0.33 4.00 10.61
CA ALA A 442 -0.11 4.46 11.98
C ALA A 442 -1.25 4.02 12.93
N LEU A 443 -2.51 4.05 12.47
CA LEU A 443 -3.67 3.51 13.19
C LEU A 443 -3.57 1.99 13.38
N GLN A 444 -3.05 1.27 12.40
CA GLN A 444 -2.84 -0.17 12.50
C GLN A 444 -1.74 -0.52 13.51
N TRP A 445 -0.70 0.31 13.66
CA TRP A 445 0.28 0.12 14.72
C TRP A 445 -0.35 0.28 16.10
N LEU A 446 -1.18 1.31 16.32
CA LEU A 446 -1.96 1.43 17.56
C LEU A 446 -2.83 0.20 17.77
N HIS A 447 -3.52 -0.27 16.72
CA HIS A 447 -4.39 -1.44 16.82
C HIS A 447 -3.62 -2.70 17.21
N ASP A 448 -2.46 -2.94 16.59
CA ASP A 448 -1.69 -4.17 16.78
C ASP A 448 -0.98 -4.20 18.16
N TYR A 449 -0.54 -3.05 18.68
CA TYR A 449 0.35 -3.00 19.85
C TYR A 449 -0.21 -2.24 21.06
N HIS A 450 -1.04 -1.22 20.84
CA HIS A 450 -1.52 -0.30 21.87
C HIS A 450 -3.00 0.10 21.68
N PRO A 451 -3.94 -0.85 21.54
CA PRO A 451 -5.30 -0.51 21.15
C PRO A 451 -6.07 0.19 22.26
N ASN A 452 -5.69 0.00 23.54
CA ASN A 452 -6.29 0.64 24.72
C ASN A 452 -7.83 0.54 24.78
N GLY A 453 -8.41 -0.56 24.31
CA GLY A 453 -9.86 -0.76 24.25
C GLY A 453 -10.58 0.11 23.20
N LYS A 454 -9.84 0.65 22.23
CA LYS A 454 -10.32 1.55 21.16
C LYS A 454 -10.22 0.91 19.77
N GLU A 455 -10.18 -0.41 19.67
CA GLU A 455 -10.08 -1.18 18.43
C GLU A 455 -11.13 -0.73 17.40
N GLU A 456 -12.38 -0.57 17.84
CA GLU A 456 -13.49 -0.07 17.00
C GLU A 456 -13.24 1.34 16.47
N LEU A 457 -12.75 2.25 17.31
CA LEU A 457 -12.47 3.63 16.91
C LEU A 457 -11.35 3.66 15.87
N LEU A 458 -10.32 2.84 16.05
CA LEU A 458 -9.20 2.74 15.11
C LEU A 458 -9.69 2.23 13.74
N VAL A 459 -10.51 1.17 13.71
CA VAL A 459 -11.09 0.64 12.47
C VAL A 459 -12.06 1.62 11.81
N ASP A 460 -12.96 2.25 12.58
CA ASP A 460 -13.88 3.28 12.07
C ASP A 460 -13.11 4.46 11.46
N THR A 461 -12.01 4.88 12.08
CA THR A 461 -11.15 5.95 11.56
C THR A 461 -10.48 5.54 10.23
N MET A 462 -9.98 4.30 10.12
CA MET A 462 -9.41 3.78 8.87
C MET A 462 -10.44 3.71 7.74
N GLN A 463 -11.65 3.24 8.04
CA GLN A 463 -12.74 3.16 7.07
C GLN A 463 -13.16 4.56 6.58
N ARG A 464 -13.29 5.52 7.51
CA ARG A 464 -13.68 6.90 7.19
C ARG A 464 -12.63 7.62 6.38
N ILE A 465 -11.36 7.59 6.79
CA ILE A 465 -10.33 8.30 6.04
C ILE A 465 -10.22 7.75 4.62
N LYS A 466 -10.33 6.43 4.42
CA LYS A 466 -10.39 5.83 3.08
C LYS A 466 -11.60 6.33 2.29
N ALA A 467 -12.78 6.41 2.90
CA ALA A 467 -14.03 6.77 2.22
C ALA A 467 -14.04 8.22 1.71
N VAL A 468 -13.36 9.14 2.39
CA VAL A 468 -13.31 10.57 2.02
C VAL A 468 -12.03 10.99 1.28
N SER A 469 -11.23 10.00 0.85
CA SER A 469 -9.89 10.21 0.27
C SER A 469 -9.79 9.60 -1.12
N THR A 470 -8.63 9.76 -1.76
CA THR A 470 -8.40 9.22 -3.12
C THR A 470 -8.60 7.70 -3.17
N ASN A 471 -9.44 7.26 -4.11
CA ASN A 471 -9.65 5.85 -4.40
C ASN A 471 -8.52 5.30 -5.28
N TRP A 472 -7.44 4.82 -4.64
CA TRP A 472 -6.27 4.28 -5.35
C TRP A 472 -6.57 3.08 -6.24
N ARG A 473 -7.56 2.24 -5.90
CA ARG A 473 -7.95 1.10 -6.75
C ARG A 473 -8.52 1.58 -8.08
N ASP A 474 -9.35 2.61 -8.04
CA ASP A 474 -9.92 3.25 -9.22
C ASP A 474 -8.85 3.99 -10.04
N VAL A 475 -8.00 4.79 -9.38
CA VAL A 475 -6.87 5.48 -10.02
C VAL A 475 -5.96 4.47 -10.74
N MET A 476 -5.59 3.38 -10.09
CA MET A 476 -4.67 2.40 -10.66
C MET A 476 -5.35 1.42 -11.63
N SER A 477 -6.66 1.51 -11.85
CA SER A 477 -7.40 0.61 -12.75
C SER A 477 -6.90 0.72 -14.20
N GLU A 478 -7.07 -0.34 -14.97
CA GLU A 478 -6.69 -0.35 -16.39
C GLU A 478 -7.39 0.74 -17.21
N ALA A 479 -8.64 1.07 -16.87
CA ALA A 479 -9.42 2.09 -17.55
C ALA A 479 -8.90 3.52 -17.33
N LYS A 480 -8.24 3.78 -16.19
CA LYS A 480 -7.82 5.15 -15.79
C LYS A 480 -6.32 5.37 -15.85
N PHE A 481 -5.51 4.32 -15.66
CA PHE A 481 -4.08 4.46 -15.54
C PHE A 481 -3.43 4.90 -16.86
N PRO A 482 -2.64 5.98 -16.87
CA PRO A 482 -2.02 6.48 -18.09
C PRO A 482 -0.95 5.50 -18.59
N THR A 483 -0.96 5.24 -19.89
CA THR A 483 0.02 4.34 -20.54
C THR A 483 1.17 5.11 -21.21
N THR A 484 1.13 6.44 -21.14
CA THR A 484 2.09 7.38 -21.73
C THR A 484 2.36 8.53 -20.76
N SER A 485 3.35 9.38 -21.06
CA SER A 485 3.67 10.55 -20.23
C SER A 485 2.45 11.49 -20.07
N VAL A 486 2.22 11.94 -18.85
CA VAL A 486 1.14 12.87 -18.50
C VAL A 486 1.65 14.31 -18.61
N SER A 487 0.83 15.17 -19.21
CA SER A 487 1.08 16.62 -19.32
C SER A 487 0.05 17.47 -18.58
N GLN A 488 -1.12 16.92 -18.24
CA GLN A 488 -2.16 17.59 -17.46
C GLN A 488 -2.08 17.20 -15.99
N PHE A 489 -1.99 18.20 -15.10
CA PHE A 489 -1.92 17.94 -13.68
C PHE A 489 -3.18 17.25 -13.17
N ARG A 490 -2.98 16.09 -12.53
CA ARG A 490 -3.94 15.52 -11.59
C ARG A 490 -3.17 15.07 -10.37
N ILE A 491 -3.68 15.42 -9.21
CA ILE A 491 -2.96 15.24 -7.94
C ILE A 491 -2.60 13.79 -7.63
N TYR A 492 -3.38 12.82 -8.11
CA TYR A 492 -3.12 11.39 -7.96
C TYR A 492 -2.09 10.85 -8.97
N TRP A 493 -1.76 11.59 -10.03
CA TRP A 493 -0.62 11.31 -10.91
C TRP A 493 0.67 11.97 -10.46
N HIS A 494 0.63 12.70 -9.34
CA HIS A 494 1.82 13.22 -8.69
C HIS A 494 2.72 12.06 -8.24
N GLY A 495 4.01 12.09 -8.62
CA GLY A 495 4.95 10.99 -8.43
C GLY A 495 5.05 10.49 -6.99
N VAL A 496 5.25 11.39 -6.03
CA VAL A 496 5.34 11.02 -4.60
C VAL A 496 4.02 10.53 -4.04
N ASN A 497 2.90 11.17 -4.42
CA ASN A 497 1.58 10.75 -3.96
C ASN A 497 1.28 9.32 -4.43
N LEU A 498 1.64 9.00 -5.68
CA LEU A 498 1.52 7.66 -6.24
C LEU A 498 2.46 6.69 -5.53
N ALA A 499 3.74 7.05 -5.31
CA ALA A 499 4.70 6.22 -4.58
C ALA A 499 4.21 5.86 -3.17
N GLU A 500 3.65 6.82 -2.44
CA GLU A 500 3.02 6.58 -1.15
C GLU A 500 1.71 5.81 -1.29
N GLY A 501 0.95 6.02 -2.36
CA GLY A 501 -0.33 5.36 -2.68
C GLY A 501 -0.21 3.88 -3.01
N LEU A 502 0.96 3.42 -3.46
CA LEU A 502 1.19 2.01 -3.82
C LEU A 502 0.86 1.03 -2.69
N LYS A 503 0.99 1.44 -1.42
CA LYS A 503 0.66 0.60 -0.25
C LYS A 503 -0.82 0.64 0.16
N ALA A 504 -1.67 1.42 -0.50
CA ALA A 504 -3.08 1.60 -0.14
C ALA A 504 -3.90 0.29 -0.17
N SER A 505 -3.65 -0.61 -1.12
CA SER A 505 -4.30 -1.92 -1.15
C SER A 505 -3.86 -2.81 0.01
N GLY A 506 -2.57 -2.77 0.37
CA GLY A 506 -2.04 -3.48 1.53
C GLY A 506 -2.62 -2.99 2.85
N THR A 507 -2.84 -1.68 3.01
CA THR A 507 -3.49 -1.13 4.20
C THR A 507 -4.99 -1.44 4.22
N THR A 508 -5.68 -1.31 3.08
CA THR A 508 -7.11 -1.64 2.92
C THR A 508 -7.39 -3.08 3.30
N TYR A 509 -6.66 -4.03 2.72
CA TYR A 509 -6.79 -5.46 2.99
C TYR A 509 -6.82 -5.79 4.49
N ARG A 510 -6.03 -5.07 5.28
CA ARG A 510 -5.92 -5.33 6.72
C ARG A 510 -7.19 -5.01 7.50
N PHE A 511 -7.94 -3.97 7.15
CA PHE A 511 -9.16 -3.64 7.90
C PHE A 511 -10.48 -3.95 7.15
N THR A 512 -10.41 -4.31 5.85
CA THR A 512 -11.59 -4.76 5.09
C THR A 512 -11.64 -6.27 4.92
N HIS A 513 -10.50 -6.96 5.07
CA HIS A 513 -10.34 -8.38 4.74
C HIS A 513 -10.63 -8.73 3.26
N ASP A 514 -10.69 -7.73 2.38
CA ASP A 514 -10.91 -7.94 0.94
C ASP A 514 -9.67 -8.54 0.30
N THR A 515 -9.69 -9.86 0.11
CA THR A 515 -8.58 -10.60 -0.51
C THR A 515 -8.27 -10.18 -1.95
N THR A 516 -9.18 -9.49 -2.64
CA THR A 516 -8.93 -9.00 -4.01
C THR A 516 -7.88 -7.89 -4.03
N GLU A 517 -7.69 -7.15 -2.93
CA GLU A 517 -6.68 -6.11 -2.80
C GLU A 517 -5.26 -6.61 -3.08
N LYS A 518 -4.95 -7.89 -2.80
CA LYS A 518 -3.65 -8.48 -3.12
C LYS A 518 -3.42 -8.54 -4.64
N THR A 519 -4.41 -8.99 -5.39
CA THR A 519 -4.35 -9.12 -6.85
C THR A 519 -4.29 -7.73 -7.51
N GLU A 520 -5.07 -6.78 -6.99
CA GLU A 520 -5.08 -5.40 -7.49
C GLU A 520 -3.76 -4.68 -7.24
N ALA A 521 -3.17 -4.84 -6.05
CA ALA A 521 -1.85 -4.29 -5.74
C ALA A 521 -0.80 -4.81 -6.73
N ALA A 522 -0.80 -6.11 -7.01
CA ALA A 522 0.14 -6.73 -7.95
C ALA A 522 -0.06 -6.19 -9.38
N ALA A 523 -1.32 -6.12 -9.85
CA ALA A 523 -1.64 -5.62 -11.19
C ALA A 523 -1.30 -4.13 -11.35
N ALA A 524 -1.60 -3.30 -10.35
CA ALA A 524 -1.24 -1.88 -10.30
C ALA A 524 0.27 -1.68 -10.39
N TRP A 525 1.03 -2.49 -9.66
CA TRP A 525 2.49 -2.47 -9.67
C TRP A 525 3.06 -2.82 -11.05
N ASP A 526 2.61 -3.95 -11.62
CA ASP A 526 3.08 -4.41 -12.92
C ASP A 526 2.75 -3.37 -14.02
N ARG A 527 1.57 -2.75 -13.95
CA ARG A 527 1.14 -1.68 -14.87
C ARG A 527 2.01 -0.43 -14.78
N LEU A 528 2.28 0.05 -13.56
CA LEU A 528 3.12 1.23 -13.32
C LEU A 528 4.48 1.06 -13.99
N TYR A 529 5.12 -0.07 -13.77
CA TYR A 529 6.46 -0.29 -14.27
C TYR A 529 6.52 -0.69 -15.74
N LYS A 530 5.44 -1.25 -16.30
CA LYS A 530 5.31 -1.46 -17.74
C LYS A 530 5.34 -0.15 -18.51
N TYR A 531 4.66 0.89 -18.02
CA TYR A 531 4.47 2.15 -18.78
C TYR A 531 5.37 3.30 -18.32
N HIS A 532 5.89 3.23 -17.09
CA HIS A 532 6.70 4.30 -16.50
C HIS A 532 8.01 3.81 -15.87
N GLY A 533 8.33 2.53 -15.95
CA GLY A 533 9.52 1.97 -15.30
C GLY A 533 10.84 2.43 -15.89
N ARG A 534 11.83 2.62 -15.01
CA ARG A 534 13.23 2.88 -15.32
C ARG A 534 14.11 1.66 -15.02
N PRO A 535 15.20 1.47 -15.79
CA PRO A 535 16.21 0.44 -15.49
C PRO A 535 16.82 0.59 -14.08
N SER A 536 16.91 1.81 -13.57
CA SER A 536 17.35 2.12 -12.20
C SER A 536 16.41 1.60 -11.09
N GLY A 537 15.32 0.91 -11.43
CA GLY A 537 14.42 0.26 -10.47
C GLY A 537 13.24 1.14 -10.02
N ILE A 538 13.27 2.42 -10.34
CA ILE A 538 12.22 3.39 -10.03
C ILE A 538 11.30 3.62 -11.24
N PHE A 539 10.21 4.35 -11.07
CA PHE A 539 9.39 4.83 -12.19
C PHE A 539 9.65 6.33 -12.46
N ALA A 540 9.32 6.77 -13.66
CA ALA A 540 9.52 8.14 -14.11
C ALA A 540 8.39 9.04 -13.64
N ALA A 541 8.71 10.01 -12.80
CA ALA A 541 7.89 11.19 -12.61
C ALA A 541 8.74 12.39 -12.16
N ASP A 542 8.71 13.44 -12.97
CA ASP A 542 9.21 14.78 -12.67
C ASP A 542 8.02 15.62 -12.22
N GLU A 543 7.54 15.28 -11.03
CA GLU A 543 6.21 15.54 -10.46
C GLU A 543 5.09 14.76 -11.15
N TYR A 544 5.08 14.54 -12.48
CA TYR A 544 4.03 13.76 -13.18
C TYR A 544 4.58 12.50 -13.82
N LEU A 545 3.77 11.42 -13.85
CA LEU A 545 4.11 10.19 -14.57
C LEU A 545 4.64 10.49 -15.99
N ALA A 546 5.88 10.08 -16.29
CA ALA A 546 6.65 10.66 -17.39
C ALA A 546 6.98 9.68 -18.54
N GLY A 547 6.22 8.60 -18.66
CA GLY A 547 6.45 7.53 -19.65
C GLY A 547 7.79 6.78 -19.48
N LEU A 548 8.21 6.06 -20.53
CA LEU A 548 9.45 5.27 -20.54
C LEU A 548 10.68 6.01 -21.09
N ASP A 549 10.50 7.20 -21.66
CA ASP A 549 11.57 7.92 -22.37
C ASP A 549 12.65 8.43 -21.41
N ALA A 550 13.92 8.10 -21.66
CA ALA A 550 15.08 8.43 -20.81
C ALA A 550 15.30 9.94 -20.57
N VAL A 551 14.63 10.81 -21.33
CA VAL A 551 14.72 12.27 -21.23
C VAL A 551 14.05 12.84 -19.97
N ARG A 552 12.96 12.23 -19.50
CA ARG A 552 12.18 12.78 -18.38
C ARG A 552 12.73 12.36 -17.02
N GLY A 553 12.46 13.16 -15.99
CA GLY A 553 13.06 13.00 -14.67
C GLY A 553 12.37 11.95 -13.78
N THR A 554 13.03 11.65 -12.66
CA THR A 554 12.47 10.97 -11.49
C THR A 554 12.86 11.74 -10.22
N GLU A 555 11.86 12.20 -9.48
CA GLU A 555 12.04 12.90 -8.21
C GLU A 555 12.69 12.04 -7.11
N LEU A 556 13.48 12.66 -6.23
CA LEU A 556 14.11 11.97 -5.09
C LEU A 556 13.11 11.50 -4.01
N CYS A 557 12.11 12.30 -3.62
CA CYS A 557 11.10 11.85 -2.63
C CYS A 557 10.38 10.58 -3.10
N LEU A 558 10.05 10.52 -4.38
CA LEU A 558 9.41 9.38 -5.02
C LEU A 558 10.23 8.09 -4.82
N VAL A 559 11.56 8.15 -4.95
CA VAL A 559 12.45 7.01 -4.69
C VAL A 559 12.31 6.51 -3.26
N VAL A 560 12.36 7.44 -2.30
CA VAL A 560 12.34 7.14 -0.87
C VAL A 560 11.00 6.53 -0.45
N GLU A 561 9.89 7.13 -0.87
CA GLU A 561 8.55 6.64 -0.53
C GLU A 561 8.23 5.32 -1.23
N SER A 562 8.76 5.10 -2.44
CA SER A 562 8.60 3.82 -3.15
C SER A 562 9.31 2.67 -2.43
N ILE A 563 10.51 2.89 -1.87
CA ILE A 563 11.23 1.89 -1.07
C ILE A 563 10.39 1.49 0.15
N TYR A 564 9.79 2.47 0.83
CA TYR A 564 8.99 2.22 2.02
C TYR A 564 7.68 1.48 1.68
N SER A 565 6.94 1.92 0.66
CA SER A 565 5.74 1.24 0.17
C SER A 565 6.01 -0.19 -0.29
N SER A 566 7.12 -0.43 -0.99
CA SER A 566 7.56 -1.77 -1.40
C SER A 566 7.79 -2.67 -0.18
N SER A 567 8.50 -2.17 0.83
CA SER A 567 8.84 -2.93 2.03
C SER A 567 7.59 -3.27 2.86
N TYR A 568 6.62 -2.35 2.93
CA TYR A 568 5.35 -2.60 3.58
C TYR A 568 4.51 -3.64 2.84
N LEU A 569 4.38 -3.53 1.51
CA LEU A 569 3.64 -4.53 0.71
C LEU A 569 4.25 -5.93 0.84
N TYR A 570 5.58 -6.04 0.92
CA TYR A 570 6.24 -7.32 1.20
C TYR A 570 5.83 -7.89 2.57
N GLN A 571 5.77 -7.07 3.62
CA GLN A 571 5.29 -7.51 4.93
C GLN A 571 3.85 -8.05 4.89
N VAL A 572 2.97 -7.41 4.11
CA VAL A 572 1.56 -7.79 4.03
C VAL A 572 1.34 -9.01 3.14
N PHE A 573 1.95 -9.05 1.95
CA PHE A 573 1.63 -10.03 0.91
C PHE A 573 2.72 -11.05 0.59
N GLY A 574 3.97 -10.79 0.99
CA GLY A 574 5.11 -11.70 0.84
C GLY A 574 5.61 -11.91 -0.59
N ASP A 575 5.15 -11.10 -1.55
CA ASP A 575 5.57 -11.20 -2.95
C ASP A 575 6.97 -10.60 -3.14
N ALA A 576 7.91 -11.44 -3.57
CA ALA A 576 9.31 -11.08 -3.75
C ALA A 576 9.53 -9.89 -4.70
N LYS A 577 8.60 -9.62 -5.64
CA LYS A 577 8.72 -8.49 -6.58
C LYS A 577 8.82 -7.15 -5.87
N TYR A 578 8.13 -6.98 -4.74
CA TYR A 578 8.16 -5.73 -3.98
C TYR A 578 9.54 -5.53 -3.34
N ALA A 579 10.06 -6.56 -2.66
CA ALA A 579 11.39 -6.52 -2.05
C ALA A 579 12.50 -6.30 -3.09
N GLU A 580 12.43 -6.96 -4.24
CA GLU A 580 13.42 -6.76 -5.32
C GLU A 580 13.41 -5.35 -5.88
N ARG A 581 12.24 -4.72 -5.93
CA ARG A 581 12.11 -3.34 -6.40
C ARG A 581 12.72 -2.36 -5.40
N ALA A 582 12.45 -2.54 -4.10
CA ALA A 582 13.10 -1.77 -3.05
C ALA A 582 14.64 -1.91 -3.10
N GLU A 583 15.14 -3.14 -3.26
CA GLU A 583 16.57 -3.44 -3.38
C GLU A 583 17.21 -2.74 -4.59
N LYS A 584 16.58 -2.81 -5.76
CA LYS A 584 17.06 -2.11 -6.95
C LYS A 584 17.09 -0.60 -6.74
N GLN A 585 16.07 -0.01 -6.13
CA GLN A 585 16.01 1.43 -5.88
C GLN A 585 17.09 1.90 -4.90
N ALA A 586 17.29 1.15 -3.80
CA ALA A 586 18.29 1.47 -2.79
C ALA A 586 19.73 1.44 -3.34
N TYR A 587 20.01 0.57 -4.32
CA TYR A 587 21.34 0.42 -4.91
C TYR A 587 21.57 1.16 -6.23
N ASN A 588 20.53 1.78 -6.81
CA ASN A 588 20.64 2.53 -8.07
C ASN A 588 20.11 3.95 -7.92
N SER A 589 18.78 4.15 -7.93
CA SER A 589 18.17 5.49 -8.02
C SER A 589 18.44 6.35 -6.78
N LEU A 590 18.43 5.77 -5.57
CA LEU A 590 18.66 6.51 -4.32
C LEU A 590 20.07 7.13 -4.25
N PRO A 591 21.17 6.37 -4.43
CA PRO A 591 22.51 6.98 -4.45
C PRO A 591 22.78 7.86 -5.68
N ALA A 592 22.06 7.65 -6.79
CA ALA A 592 22.21 8.43 -8.02
C ALA A 592 21.75 9.90 -7.88
N THR A 593 20.74 10.17 -7.07
CA THR A 593 20.19 11.51 -6.78
C THR A 593 21.02 12.28 -5.77
N ILE A 594 21.91 11.64 -5.01
CA ILE A 594 22.65 12.26 -3.91
C ILE A 594 24.15 12.31 -4.23
N SER A 595 24.80 13.44 -3.92
CA SER A 595 26.26 13.56 -4.02
C SER A 595 26.99 12.59 -3.08
N GLY A 596 28.22 12.18 -3.43
CA GLY A 596 29.01 11.24 -2.61
C GLY A 596 29.23 11.72 -1.18
N GLY A 597 29.51 13.00 -0.99
CA GLY A 597 29.64 13.65 0.32
C GLY A 597 28.31 14.00 1.02
N LYS A 598 27.16 13.63 0.44
CA LYS A 598 25.81 13.78 1.02
C LYS A 598 25.38 15.20 1.42
N PHE A 599 26.07 16.24 0.95
CA PHE A 599 25.69 17.65 1.22
C PHE A 599 24.75 18.26 0.18
N LYS A 600 24.51 17.54 -0.92
CA LYS A 600 23.78 18.01 -2.10
C LYS A 600 23.01 16.87 -2.71
N TYR A 601 21.84 17.17 -3.23
CA TYR A 601 21.04 16.24 -4.00
C TYR A 601 20.53 16.90 -5.28
N LEU A 602 20.05 16.09 -6.20
CA LEU A 602 19.34 16.48 -7.40
C LEU A 602 17.85 16.24 -7.18
N PHE A 603 17.00 17.22 -7.49
CA PHE A 603 15.55 17.09 -7.30
C PHE A 603 15.01 15.96 -8.17
N ALA A 604 15.31 16.01 -9.47
CA ALA A 604 14.92 15.00 -10.44
C ALA A 604 16.12 14.48 -11.24
N ILE A 605 16.36 13.16 -11.19
CA ILE A 605 17.40 12.49 -12.01
C ILE A 605 16.85 12.05 -13.36
N GLN A 606 17.67 12.15 -14.40
CA GLN A 606 17.37 11.54 -15.70
C GLN A 606 18.10 10.19 -15.84
N GLN A 607 17.51 9.26 -16.61
CA GLN A 607 18.15 7.96 -16.85
C GLN A 607 19.39 8.11 -17.75
N ASN A 608 19.31 8.98 -18.77
CA ASN A 608 20.46 9.49 -19.52
C ASN A 608 20.64 10.97 -19.18
N GLN A 609 21.72 11.30 -18.47
CA GLN A 609 21.94 12.62 -17.89
C GLN A 609 23.34 13.12 -18.24
N ILE A 610 23.45 13.97 -19.25
CA ILE A 610 24.75 14.46 -19.76
C ILE A 610 25.15 15.82 -19.18
N SER A 611 24.25 16.46 -18.44
CA SER A 611 24.53 17.66 -17.65
C SER A 611 23.62 17.67 -16.42
N ALA A 612 24.05 18.37 -15.39
CA ALA A 612 23.27 18.67 -14.20
C ALA A 612 23.37 20.18 -13.97
N ARG A 613 22.46 20.94 -14.59
CA ARG A 613 22.42 22.39 -14.59
C ARG A 613 21.02 22.90 -14.89
N ASP A 614 20.84 24.22 -14.75
CA ASP A 614 19.61 24.90 -15.15
C ASP A 614 19.30 24.63 -16.63
N MET A 615 18.11 24.12 -16.91
CA MET A 615 17.76 23.54 -18.21
C MET A 615 17.11 24.54 -19.17
N SER A 616 17.56 24.55 -20.42
CA SER A 616 16.96 25.34 -21.51
C SER A 616 16.89 24.55 -22.81
N PRO A 617 15.68 24.23 -23.33
CA PRO A 617 14.37 24.41 -22.68
C PRO A 617 14.24 23.48 -21.46
N ASN A 618 13.19 23.65 -20.66
CA ASN A 618 12.89 22.73 -19.57
C ASN A 618 12.10 21.51 -20.09
N PRO A 619 12.64 20.27 -20.03
CA PRO A 619 11.89 19.08 -20.44
C PRO A 619 10.85 18.63 -19.41
N PHE A 620 10.90 19.16 -18.19
CA PHE A 620 9.97 18.80 -17.12
C PHE A 620 8.77 19.77 -17.15
N PRO A 621 7.55 19.29 -17.42
CA PRO A 621 6.40 20.15 -17.65
C PRO A 621 5.86 20.84 -16.39
N ALA A 622 6.26 20.36 -15.21
CA ALA A 622 5.77 20.81 -13.92
C ALA A 622 6.88 21.36 -13.02
N ASP A 623 7.99 20.61 -12.95
CA ASP A 623 9.19 21.03 -12.25
C ASP A 623 9.86 22.24 -12.89
N GLY A 624 10.50 23.08 -12.08
CA GLY A 624 11.33 24.17 -12.58
C GLY A 624 12.59 23.64 -13.29
N SER A 625 13.16 24.46 -14.19
CA SER A 625 14.39 24.12 -14.92
C SER A 625 15.58 23.87 -14.00
N TYR A 626 15.56 24.46 -12.80
CA TYR A 626 16.57 24.31 -11.76
C TYR A 626 16.51 22.95 -11.02
N SER A 627 15.49 22.11 -11.26
CA SER A 627 15.38 20.76 -10.69
C SER A 627 16.54 19.81 -11.05
N ASN A 628 17.28 20.14 -12.12
CA ASN A 628 18.46 19.38 -12.57
C ASN A 628 19.79 19.97 -12.04
N VAL A 629 19.78 20.81 -11.01
CA VAL A 629 20.99 21.30 -10.31
C VAL A 629 21.27 20.49 -9.05
N PHE A 630 22.52 20.18 -8.74
CA PHE A 630 22.89 19.56 -7.46
C PHE A 630 22.99 20.62 -6.37
N GLY A 631 22.11 20.60 -5.37
CA GLY A 631 22.06 21.65 -4.38
C GLY A 631 21.43 21.24 -3.05
N LEU A 632 21.19 22.25 -2.21
CA LEU A 632 20.43 22.11 -0.97
C LEU A 632 18.94 22.05 -1.22
N GLU A 633 18.44 22.91 -2.09
CA GLU A 633 17.01 23.06 -2.38
C GLU A 633 16.81 23.39 -3.87
N PRO A 634 17.30 22.54 -4.79
CA PRO A 634 16.96 22.72 -6.19
C PRO A 634 15.44 22.52 -6.35
N ASN A 635 14.74 23.56 -6.83
CA ASN A 635 13.29 23.60 -7.05
C ASN A 635 12.40 23.71 -5.79
N TYR A 636 12.29 22.66 -4.97
CA TYR A 636 11.35 22.61 -3.84
C TYR A 636 11.97 21.98 -2.58
N PRO A 637 11.61 22.42 -1.36
CA PRO A 637 12.17 21.96 -0.08
C PRO A 637 11.79 20.53 0.34
N CYS A 638 10.82 19.88 -0.31
CA CYS A 638 10.32 18.56 0.11
C CYS A 638 11.44 17.51 0.18
N CYS A 639 12.30 17.44 -0.84
CA CYS A 639 13.42 16.51 -0.90
C CYS A 639 14.45 16.76 0.21
N THR A 640 14.66 18.01 0.62
CA THR A 640 15.61 18.39 1.68
C THR A 640 15.32 17.63 2.97
N VAL A 641 14.05 17.56 3.37
CA VAL A 641 13.61 16.92 4.62
C VAL A 641 13.14 15.47 4.45
N ASN A 642 12.78 15.05 3.23
CA ASN A 642 12.30 13.70 2.95
C ASN A 642 13.43 12.69 2.67
N HIS A 643 14.49 13.10 1.95
CA HIS A 643 15.57 12.18 1.53
C HIS A 643 16.28 11.40 2.65
N PRO A 644 16.39 11.90 3.90
CA PRO A 644 17.09 11.16 4.96
C PRO A 644 16.48 9.78 5.25
N GLN A 645 15.23 9.54 4.88
CA GLN A 645 14.54 8.29 5.16
C GLN A 645 15.07 7.09 4.36
N GLY A 646 15.70 7.30 3.19
CA GLY A 646 15.96 6.24 2.21
C GLY A 646 16.73 5.02 2.74
N PHE A 647 18.02 5.17 3.04
CA PHE A 647 18.83 4.05 3.53
C PHE A 647 18.43 3.58 4.94
N PRO A 648 18.21 4.46 5.93
CA PRO A 648 17.84 4.01 7.27
C PRO A 648 16.58 3.13 7.27
N LYS A 649 15.53 3.54 6.55
CA LYS A 649 14.33 2.69 6.46
C LYS A 649 14.54 1.41 5.67
N PHE A 650 15.37 1.43 4.62
CA PHE A 650 15.71 0.20 3.92
C PHE A 650 16.38 -0.82 4.86
N ILE A 651 17.24 -0.34 5.77
CA ILE A 651 17.96 -1.17 6.74
C ILE A 651 17.05 -1.71 7.82
N SER A 652 16.16 -0.88 8.39
CA SER A 652 15.20 -1.31 9.40
C SER A 652 14.23 -2.40 8.91
N HIS A 653 14.12 -2.58 7.59
CA HIS A 653 13.33 -3.61 6.93
C HIS A 653 14.16 -4.77 6.36
N ALA A 654 15.48 -4.79 6.58
CA ALA A 654 16.36 -5.82 6.01
C ALA A 654 16.13 -7.22 6.58
N VAL A 655 15.65 -7.30 7.82
CA VAL A 655 15.29 -8.54 8.51
C VAL A 655 13.95 -8.36 9.20
N VAL A 656 13.04 -9.31 9.02
CA VAL A 656 11.71 -9.30 9.64
C VAL A 656 11.47 -10.58 10.43
N ALA A 657 10.58 -10.55 11.40
CA ALA A 657 10.11 -11.72 12.14
C ALA A 657 8.78 -12.23 11.59
N SER A 658 8.53 -13.54 11.67
CA SER A 658 7.17 -14.07 11.49
C SER A 658 6.21 -13.50 12.54
N VAL A 659 4.92 -13.36 12.22
CA VAL A 659 3.92 -12.81 13.16
C VAL A 659 3.89 -13.56 14.48
N ASP A 660 4.05 -14.89 14.44
CA ASP A 660 4.09 -15.73 15.63
C ASP A 660 5.42 -15.63 16.42
N GLN A 661 6.36 -14.78 15.97
CA GLN A 661 7.65 -14.52 16.60
C GLN A 661 8.48 -15.79 16.80
N LYS A 662 8.41 -16.75 15.86
CA LYS A 662 9.16 -18.01 15.90
C LYS A 662 10.29 -18.12 14.88
N SER A 663 10.34 -17.21 13.90
CA SER A 663 11.35 -17.24 12.83
C SER A 663 11.77 -15.84 12.39
N LEU A 664 12.92 -15.76 11.72
CA LEU A 664 13.43 -14.54 11.09
C LEU A 664 13.58 -14.75 9.58
N THR A 665 13.37 -13.71 8.80
CA THR A 665 13.56 -13.69 7.34
C THR A 665 14.51 -12.57 6.94
N GLN A 666 15.64 -12.90 6.31
CA GLN A 666 16.54 -11.95 5.66
C GLN A 666 15.95 -11.54 4.30
N ILE A 667 15.54 -10.29 4.18
CA ILE A 667 14.95 -9.72 2.96
C ILE A 667 16.03 -9.03 2.13
N TYR A 668 16.74 -8.06 2.71
CA TYR A 668 17.73 -7.25 2.01
C TYR A 668 19.13 -7.63 2.43
N PHE A 669 20.05 -7.75 1.48
CA PHE A 669 21.44 -8.09 1.77
C PHE A 669 22.29 -6.83 1.84
N GLY A 670 23.13 -6.75 2.86
CA GLY A 670 24.12 -5.71 3.09
C GLY A 670 24.86 -6.02 4.40
N PRO A 671 26.02 -5.40 4.68
CA PRO A 671 26.71 -5.62 5.93
C PRO A 671 25.89 -5.07 7.10
N LEU A 672 25.41 -5.94 7.99
CA LEU A 672 24.54 -5.58 9.11
C LEU A 672 24.64 -6.57 10.27
N ALA A 673 24.22 -6.15 11.45
CA ALA A 673 24.12 -6.96 12.64
C ALA A 673 22.70 -6.86 13.23
N VAL A 674 22.16 -7.99 13.66
CA VAL A 674 20.86 -8.09 14.33
C VAL A 674 21.06 -8.61 15.74
N LYS A 675 20.34 -8.03 16.70
CA LYS A 675 20.17 -8.55 18.06
C LYS A 675 18.71 -8.43 18.47
N THR A 676 18.06 -9.57 18.71
CA THR A 676 16.63 -9.60 19.06
C THR A 676 16.27 -10.82 19.89
N THR A 677 15.03 -10.84 20.40
CA THR A 677 14.43 -11.98 21.09
C THR A 677 13.15 -12.38 20.36
N LEU A 678 13.11 -13.63 19.89
CA LEU A 678 11.91 -14.25 19.31
C LEU A 678 10.98 -14.70 20.43
N SER A 679 10.02 -13.86 20.78
CA SER A 679 9.13 -14.06 21.94
C SER A 679 8.28 -15.33 21.84
N GLY A 680 7.90 -15.75 20.63
CA GLY A 680 7.11 -16.96 20.39
C GLY A 680 7.78 -18.27 20.77
N ILE A 681 9.11 -18.24 20.96
CA ILE A 681 9.92 -19.39 21.42
C ILE A 681 10.87 -19.03 22.57
N GLY A 682 10.92 -17.76 22.99
CA GLY A 682 11.89 -17.25 23.97
C GLY A 682 13.34 -17.49 23.57
N ALA A 683 13.67 -17.31 22.29
CA ALA A 683 15.03 -17.46 21.76
C ALA A 683 15.71 -16.09 21.64
N THR A 684 16.88 -15.94 22.26
CA THR A 684 17.76 -14.79 22.00
C THR A 684 18.57 -15.10 20.76
N VAL A 685 18.57 -14.18 19.79
CA VAL A 685 19.21 -14.36 18.49
C VAL A 685 20.13 -13.19 18.20
N SER A 686 21.34 -13.49 17.78
CA SER A 686 22.23 -12.52 17.14
C SER A 686 22.58 -13.01 15.74
N VAL A 687 22.47 -12.12 14.76
CA VAL A 687 22.85 -12.38 13.36
C VAL A 687 23.91 -11.38 12.96
N ASN A 688 24.99 -11.82 12.34
CA ASN A 688 25.99 -10.95 11.73
C ASN A 688 26.12 -11.30 10.24
N VAL A 689 25.77 -10.36 9.38
CA VAL A 689 25.90 -10.47 7.92
C VAL A 689 27.18 -9.75 7.51
N ASP A 690 28.23 -10.51 7.24
CA ASP A 690 29.52 -10.03 6.75
C ASP A 690 29.57 -10.17 5.23
N THR A 691 29.52 -9.03 4.53
CA THR A 691 29.45 -9.00 3.08
C THR A 691 29.84 -7.65 2.50
N ASN A 692 30.38 -7.67 1.28
CA ASN A 692 30.51 -6.51 0.41
C ASN A 692 29.37 -6.41 -0.61
N TYR A 693 28.36 -7.28 -0.55
CA TYR A 693 27.19 -7.21 -1.41
C TYR A 693 26.57 -5.79 -1.37
N PRO A 694 26.13 -5.24 -2.51
CA PRO A 694 26.09 -5.84 -3.85
C PRO A 694 27.40 -5.72 -4.67
N PHE A 695 28.50 -5.24 -4.07
CA PHE A 695 29.82 -5.13 -4.72
C PHE A 695 30.62 -6.44 -4.72
N SER A 696 30.03 -7.52 -4.23
CA SER A 696 30.51 -8.90 -4.24
C SER A 696 29.30 -9.83 -4.19
N ASP A 697 29.43 -11.03 -4.75
CA ASP A 697 28.36 -12.04 -4.71
C ASP A 697 28.37 -12.84 -3.39
N ASN A 698 29.41 -12.67 -2.55
CA ASN A 698 29.60 -13.48 -1.34
C ASN A 698 28.92 -12.84 -0.12
N VAL A 699 28.10 -13.62 0.58
CA VAL A 699 27.47 -13.23 1.84
C VAL A 699 27.75 -14.28 2.90
N LYS A 700 28.30 -13.86 4.05
CA LYS A 700 28.50 -14.74 5.20
C LYS A 700 27.58 -14.31 6.34
N ILE A 701 26.63 -15.16 6.69
CA ILE A 701 25.69 -14.95 7.79
C ILE A 701 26.13 -15.82 8.97
N THR A 702 26.42 -15.21 10.11
CA THR A 702 26.71 -15.92 11.37
C THR A 702 25.55 -15.72 12.31
N ILE A 703 24.87 -16.81 12.68
CA ILE A 703 23.69 -16.80 13.55
C ILE A 703 24.07 -17.47 14.87
N THR A 704 23.92 -16.76 15.98
CA THR A 704 24.11 -17.29 17.32
C THR A 704 22.80 -17.23 18.08
N THR A 705 22.39 -18.34 18.69
CA THR A 705 21.15 -18.41 19.46
C THR A 705 21.22 -19.41 20.60
N ASN A 706 20.39 -19.23 21.62
CA ASN A 706 20.25 -20.19 22.72
C ASN A 706 19.21 -21.30 22.45
N LYS A 707 18.36 -21.18 21.42
CA LYS A 707 17.33 -22.17 21.08
C LYS A 707 17.23 -22.39 19.58
N ALA A 708 16.79 -23.58 19.18
CA ALA A 708 16.58 -23.88 17.77
C ALA A 708 15.40 -23.08 17.19
N PHE A 709 15.54 -22.63 15.96
CA PHE A 709 14.50 -21.93 15.20
C PHE A 709 14.78 -22.00 13.70
N ASP A 710 13.82 -21.59 12.87
CA ASP A 710 14.00 -21.51 11.42
C ASP A 710 14.38 -20.09 10.99
N TYR A 711 15.41 -20.00 10.14
CA TYR A 711 15.86 -18.77 9.52
C TYR A 711 15.63 -18.84 8.01
N TYR A 712 14.92 -17.87 7.46
CA TYR A 712 14.58 -17.81 6.04
C TYR A 712 15.44 -16.76 5.34
N ILE A 713 15.81 -17.04 4.09
CA ILE A 713 16.64 -16.16 3.26
C ILE A 713 15.90 -15.94 1.95
N ARG A 714 15.59 -14.69 1.59
CA ARG A 714 15.05 -14.38 0.26
C ARG A 714 16.08 -14.72 -0.80
N VAL A 715 15.69 -15.53 -1.78
CA VAL A 715 16.51 -15.84 -2.95
C VAL A 715 16.02 -14.95 -4.10
N PRO A 716 16.79 -13.92 -4.52
CA PRO A 716 16.36 -13.05 -5.61
C PRO A 716 16.16 -13.82 -6.92
N THR A 717 15.17 -13.43 -7.71
CA THR A 717 14.76 -14.09 -8.96
C THR A 717 15.83 -14.05 -10.05
N TRP A 718 16.77 -13.10 -9.97
CA TRP A 718 17.86 -12.94 -10.93
C TRP A 718 19.08 -13.83 -10.66
N VAL A 719 19.12 -14.56 -9.52
CA VAL A 719 20.26 -15.45 -9.23
C VAL A 719 20.29 -16.60 -10.25
N ASN A 720 21.49 -16.92 -10.73
CA ASN A 720 21.68 -17.99 -11.72
C ASN A 720 21.94 -19.35 -11.05
N LYS A 721 22.11 -20.40 -11.86
CA LYS A 721 22.29 -21.79 -11.38
C LYS A 721 23.61 -22.03 -10.64
N GLN A 722 24.56 -21.11 -10.75
CA GLN A 722 25.86 -21.14 -10.08
C GLN A 722 25.76 -20.57 -8.65
N ALA A 723 24.61 -19.99 -8.28
CA ALA A 723 24.38 -19.53 -6.93
C ALA A 723 24.32 -20.72 -5.95
N THR A 724 24.99 -20.59 -4.80
CA THR A 724 25.10 -21.68 -3.82
C THR A 724 24.87 -21.21 -2.39
N ILE A 725 24.45 -22.16 -1.56
CA ILE A 725 24.32 -22.04 -0.12
C ILE A 725 25.11 -23.16 0.57
N LYS A 726 25.85 -22.80 1.62
CA LYS A 726 26.58 -23.71 2.51
C LYS A 726 26.19 -23.42 3.96
N VAL A 727 25.79 -24.44 4.71
CA VAL A 727 25.42 -24.34 6.13
C VAL A 727 26.39 -25.16 6.98
N GLY A 728 27.10 -24.50 7.90
CA GLY A 728 28.11 -25.13 8.76
C GLY A 728 29.25 -25.78 7.96
N SER A 729 29.59 -27.01 8.30
CA SER A 729 30.62 -27.81 7.63
C SER A 729 30.12 -28.57 6.40
N ALA A 730 28.82 -28.47 6.05
CA ALA A 730 28.27 -29.19 4.90
C ALA A 730 28.89 -28.73 3.57
N ALA A 731 28.78 -29.55 2.53
CA ALA A 731 29.12 -29.14 1.18
C ALA A 731 28.17 -28.02 0.69
N ALA A 732 28.69 -27.11 -0.13
CA ALA A 732 27.86 -26.11 -0.80
C ALA A 732 26.88 -26.80 -1.76
N LYS A 733 25.65 -26.30 -1.83
CA LYS A 733 24.57 -26.82 -2.68
C LYS A 733 23.90 -25.69 -3.44
N ALA A 734 23.23 -26.02 -4.54
CA ALA A 734 22.32 -25.09 -5.19
C ALA A 734 21.20 -24.66 -4.23
N PHE A 735 20.70 -23.44 -4.40
CA PHE A 735 19.49 -22.99 -3.71
C PHE A 735 18.28 -23.85 -4.10
N SER A 736 17.38 -24.07 -3.15
CA SER A 736 16.09 -24.74 -3.35
C SER A 736 15.02 -23.97 -2.55
N PRO A 737 14.72 -22.72 -2.93
CA PRO A 737 13.73 -21.91 -2.24
C PRO A 737 12.33 -22.47 -2.47
N ASP A 738 11.41 -22.14 -1.57
CA ASP A 738 9.98 -22.39 -1.78
C ASP A 738 9.49 -21.66 -3.04
N SER A 739 8.72 -22.36 -3.88
CA SER A 739 8.32 -21.85 -5.21
C SER A 739 7.33 -20.68 -5.15
N THR A 740 6.66 -20.47 -4.01
CA THR A 740 5.65 -19.42 -3.85
C THR A 740 6.25 -18.17 -3.20
N THR A 741 7.04 -18.37 -2.16
CA THR A 741 7.61 -17.29 -1.33
C THR A 741 9.02 -16.89 -1.77
N HIS A 742 9.69 -17.70 -2.58
CA HIS A 742 11.09 -17.55 -2.96
C HIS A 742 12.04 -17.50 -1.75
N LEU A 743 11.66 -18.15 -0.64
CA LEU A 743 12.46 -18.22 0.58
C LEU A 743 13.22 -19.54 0.69
N GLN A 744 14.52 -19.47 0.92
CA GLN A 744 15.35 -20.59 1.32
C GLN A 744 15.30 -20.74 2.85
N LYS A 745 14.79 -21.87 3.32
CA LYS A 745 14.79 -22.24 4.74
C LYS A 745 16.16 -22.75 5.19
N VAL A 746 16.60 -22.33 6.39
CA VAL A 746 17.76 -22.84 7.13
C VAL A 746 17.32 -23.15 8.56
N SER A 747 17.38 -24.41 8.98
CA SER A 747 17.07 -24.78 10.37
C SER A 747 18.31 -24.57 11.26
N VAL A 748 18.21 -23.61 12.17
CA VAL A 748 19.28 -23.19 13.08
C VAL A 748 19.13 -23.94 14.40
N LYS A 749 20.23 -24.52 14.89
CA LYS A 749 20.29 -25.16 16.22
C LYS A 749 20.76 -24.15 17.27
N SER A 750 20.54 -24.46 18.55
CA SER A 750 21.20 -23.75 19.64
C SER A 750 22.72 -23.78 19.46
N GLY A 751 23.39 -22.68 19.77
CA GLY A 751 24.81 -22.43 19.48
C GLY A 751 25.01 -21.49 18.29
N THR A 752 26.07 -21.72 17.52
CA THR A 752 26.42 -20.90 16.36
C THR A 752 26.23 -21.67 15.06
N THR A 753 25.54 -21.08 14.09
CA THR A 753 25.39 -21.58 12.73
C THR A 753 25.98 -20.55 11.76
N VAL A 754 26.86 -20.99 10.88
CA VAL A 754 27.41 -20.14 9.79
C VAL A 754 26.76 -20.56 8.48
N VAL A 755 26.20 -19.60 7.76
CA VAL A 755 25.66 -19.77 6.42
C VAL A 755 26.50 -18.94 5.46
N SER A 756 27.07 -19.57 4.43
CA SER A 756 27.79 -18.88 3.36
C SER A 756 26.99 -18.98 2.07
N LEU A 757 26.74 -17.83 1.45
CA LEU A 757 25.99 -17.69 0.21
C LEU A 757 26.90 -17.17 -0.90
N VAL A 758 26.70 -17.67 -2.11
CA VAL A 758 27.19 -17.07 -3.34
C VAL A 758 25.96 -16.71 -4.18
N LEU A 759 25.65 -15.43 -4.31
CA LEU A 759 24.51 -14.90 -5.07
C LEU A 759 24.94 -14.56 -6.51
N SER A 760 25.45 -15.57 -7.22
CA SER A 760 25.94 -15.40 -8.60
C SER A 760 24.81 -14.93 -9.53
N ALA A 761 25.14 -14.00 -10.43
CA ALA A 761 24.23 -13.39 -11.40
C ALA A 761 24.86 -13.31 -12.78
N ASP A 762 24.04 -13.52 -13.81
CA ASP A 762 24.41 -13.25 -15.20
C ASP A 762 24.25 -11.77 -15.54
N ILE A 763 24.92 -11.33 -16.61
CA ILE A 763 24.61 -10.05 -17.23
C ILE A 763 23.27 -10.21 -17.96
N THR A 764 22.33 -9.30 -17.72
CA THR A 764 21.06 -9.26 -18.45
C THR A 764 20.91 -7.94 -19.20
N ILE A 765 20.21 -8.03 -20.33
CA ILE A 765 19.95 -6.92 -21.24
C ILE A 765 18.45 -6.66 -21.20
N GLU A 766 18.06 -5.48 -20.71
CA GLU A 766 16.67 -5.02 -20.71
C GLU A 766 16.41 -4.21 -21.99
N SER A 767 15.41 -4.63 -22.78
CA SER A 767 14.97 -3.87 -23.96
C SER A 767 14.27 -2.59 -23.54
N ARG A 768 14.63 -1.48 -24.16
CA ARG A 768 14.12 -0.13 -23.88
C ARG A 768 13.52 0.49 -25.15
N PRO A 769 12.77 1.61 -25.04
CA PRO A 769 12.18 2.27 -26.20
C PRO A 769 13.21 2.54 -27.31
N GLN A 770 12.73 2.56 -28.55
CA GLN A 770 13.56 2.83 -29.73
C GLN A 770 14.72 1.83 -29.93
N GLY A 771 14.52 0.57 -29.52
CA GLY A 771 15.52 -0.48 -29.73
C GLY A 771 16.80 -0.29 -28.89
N SER A 772 16.79 0.64 -27.94
CA SER A 772 17.88 0.82 -26.99
C SER A 772 17.86 -0.29 -25.92
N VAL A 773 18.96 -0.39 -25.19
CA VAL A 773 19.14 -1.41 -24.15
C VAL A 773 19.68 -0.82 -22.86
N ALA A 774 19.29 -1.42 -21.74
CA ALA A 774 19.90 -1.18 -20.44
C ALA A 774 20.58 -2.46 -19.94
N ILE A 775 21.74 -2.31 -19.29
CA ILE A 775 22.57 -3.42 -18.85
C ILE A 775 22.44 -3.61 -17.35
N HIS A 776 22.29 -4.86 -16.91
CA HIS A 776 22.14 -5.23 -15.51
C HIS A 776 23.04 -6.40 -15.12
N ARG A 777 23.37 -6.46 -13.84
CA ARG A 777 23.87 -7.67 -13.19
C ARG A 777 23.51 -7.62 -11.71
N GLY A 778 22.84 -8.67 -11.22
CA GLY A 778 22.31 -8.68 -9.87
C GLY A 778 21.32 -7.53 -9.64
N PRO A 779 21.39 -6.79 -8.52
CA PRO A 779 20.51 -5.65 -8.30
C PRO A 779 20.95 -4.38 -9.06
N PHE A 780 22.15 -4.36 -9.67
CA PHE A 780 22.67 -3.17 -10.33
C PHE A 780 22.19 -3.02 -11.76
N ASN A 781 21.79 -1.79 -12.10
CA ASN A 781 21.82 -1.25 -13.45
C ASN A 781 23.20 -0.60 -13.67
N TYR A 782 23.79 -0.78 -14.85
CA TYR A 782 25.11 -0.26 -15.21
C TYR A 782 24.99 0.89 -16.21
N ALA A 783 25.87 1.87 -16.05
CA ALA A 783 25.90 3.09 -16.84
C ALA A 783 27.33 3.49 -17.19
N LEU A 784 27.50 4.19 -18.30
CA LEU A 784 28.72 4.90 -18.66
C LEU A 784 28.80 6.15 -17.78
N ASP A 785 29.79 6.22 -16.90
CA ASP A 785 30.07 7.43 -16.11
C ASP A 785 30.76 8.47 -16.98
N ILE A 786 30.15 9.65 -17.11
CA ILE A 786 30.67 10.70 -17.99
C ILE A 786 31.58 11.62 -17.16
N PRO A 787 32.87 11.78 -17.52
CA PRO A 787 33.75 12.77 -16.91
C PRO A 787 33.14 14.16 -16.97
N ARG A 788 33.27 14.92 -15.88
CA ARG A 788 32.52 16.19 -15.71
C ARG A 788 33.35 17.30 -15.07
N SER A 789 33.06 18.53 -15.49
CA SER A 789 33.47 19.73 -14.76
C SER A 789 32.52 19.98 -13.59
N SER A 790 32.93 20.82 -12.66
CA SER A 790 32.09 21.25 -11.55
C SER A 790 32.24 22.74 -11.30
N THR A 791 31.12 23.45 -11.34
CA THR A 791 31.06 24.90 -11.12
C THR A 791 30.13 25.18 -9.97
N LYS A 792 30.62 25.85 -8.92
CA LYS A 792 29.79 26.32 -7.81
C LYS A 792 28.93 27.50 -8.30
N LEU A 793 27.63 27.45 -8.05
CA LEU A 793 26.66 28.46 -8.46
C LEU A 793 26.33 29.43 -7.33
N ASN A 794 25.66 28.93 -6.28
CA ASN A 794 25.18 29.72 -5.17
C ASN A 794 25.39 29.00 -3.82
N THR A 795 25.40 29.76 -2.73
CA THR A 795 25.32 29.23 -1.36
C THR A 795 24.12 29.87 -0.69
N LEU A 796 22.97 29.16 -0.70
CA LEU A 796 21.71 29.68 -0.14
C LEU A 796 21.82 30.07 1.34
N TYR A 797 22.58 29.30 2.13
CA TYR A 797 22.81 29.55 3.55
C TYR A 797 24.31 29.65 3.85
N PRO A 798 24.88 30.87 3.91
CA PRO A 798 26.32 31.06 4.12
C PRO A 798 26.88 30.46 5.42
N VAL A 799 26.02 30.24 6.43
CA VAL A 799 26.37 29.58 7.69
C VAL A 799 26.78 28.11 7.51
N GLU A 800 26.37 27.47 6.40
CA GLU A 800 26.77 26.12 6.02
C GLU A 800 27.25 26.10 4.56
N PRO A 801 28.48 26.55 4.28
CA PRO A 801 28.97 26.72 2.92
C PRO A 801 29.13 25.40 2.16
N ARG A 802 29.09 24.24 2.83
CA ARG A 802 29.12 22.92 2.18
C ARG A 802 27.81 22.65 1.43
N ALA A 803 26.69 23.18 1.90
CA ALA A 803 25.36 23.14 1.27
C ALA A 803 25.23 24.20 0.16
N SER A 804 26.16 24.19 -0.80
CA SER A 804 26.14 25.04 -1.99
C SER A 804 25.64 24.29 -3.21
N ASP A 805 25.07 25.03 -4.15
CA ASP A 805 24.58 24.54 -5.44
C ASP A 805 25.71 24.43 -6.46
N TYR A 806 25.67 23.39 -7.28
CA TYR A 806 26.68 23.09 -8.29
C TYR A 806 26.04 22.66 -9.60
N GLN A 807 26.65 23.15 -10.67
CA GLN A 807 26.43 22.68 -12.03
C GLN A 807 27.54 21.69 -12.43
N PHE A 808 27.16 20.66 -13.19
CA PHE A 808 28.07 19.73 -13.85
C PHE A 808 27.85 19.70 -15.36
N ASP A 809 28.93 19.79 -16.13
CA ASP A 809 28.92 19.65 -17.59
C ASP A 809 29.80 18.47 -18.01
N ALA A 810 29.36 17.71 -19.01
CA ALA A 810 30.18 16.67 -19.62
C ALA A 810 31.47 17.27 -20.23
N THR A 811 32.60 16.61 -19.96
CA THR A 811 33.93 17.00 -20.48
C THR A 811 34.50 15.99 -21.47
N ALA A 812 33.76 14.92 -21.74
CA ALA A 812 34.09 13.90 -22.72
C ALA A 812 32.84 13.50 -23.52
N SER A 813 33.06 12.81 -24.64
CA SER A 813 31.99 12.25 -25.45
C SER A 813 31.13 11.28 -24.63
N TRP A 814 29.83 11.30 -24.91
CA TRP A 814 28.82 10.45 -24.27
C TRP A 814 27.98 9.68 -25.30
N ASN A 815 27.99 10.12 -26.55
CA ASN A 815 27.17 9.66 -27.67
C ASN A 815 27.67 8.32 -28.26
N TYR A 816 27.68 7.27 -27.44
CA TYR A 816 28.10 5.94 -27.84
C TYR A 816 26.90 5.00 -28.06
N ALA A 817 26.97 4.22 -29.13
CA ALA A 817 26.23 2.96 -29.24
C ALA A 817 27.13 1.81 -28.76
N ILE A 818 26.53 0.74 -28.23
CA ILE A 818 27.27 -0.44 -27.74
C ILE A 818 26.97 -1.68 -28.59
N ASP A 819 27.90 -2.63 -28.58
CA ASP A 819 27.69 -4.00 -29.05
C ASP A 819 27.48 -4.93 -27.85
N PRO A 820 26.22 -5.28 -27.51
CA PRO A 820 25.91 -6.10 -26.34
C PRO A 820 26.52 -7.51 -26.40
N SER A 821 26.91 -8.01 -27.57
CA SER A 821 27.55 -9.34 -27.69
C SER A 821 28.94 -9.39 -27.03
N THR A 822 29.53 -8.23 -26.77
CA THR A 822 30.88 -8.08 -26.20
C THR A 822 30.90 -7.82 -24.69
N LEU A 823 29.72 -7.81 -24.05
CA LEU A 823 29.59 -7.56 -22.62
C LEU A 823 30.42 -8.55 -21.79
N LYS A 824 31.26 -8.02 -20.92
CA LYS A 824 32.10 -8.80 -20.01
C LYS A 824 32.09 -8.20 -18.61
N PHE A 825 31.70 -9.01 -17.62
CA PHE A 825 31.72 -8.59 -16.22
C PHE A 825 33.15 -8.65 -15.67
N ASN A 826 33.56 -7.56 -15.02
CA ASN A 826 34.82 -7.44 -14.31
C ASN A 826 34.53 -7.41 -12.80
N PRO A 827 34.82 -8.49 -12.06
CA PRO A 827 34.57 -8.55 -10.63
C PRO A 827 35.50 -7.60 -9.86
N ALA A 828 35.16 -7.36 -8.59
CA ALA A 828 35.96 -6.56 -7.68
C ALA A 828 37.42 -7.03 -7.61
N SER A 829 38.36 -6.13 -7.89
CA SER A 829 39.81 -6.40 -7.79
C SER A 829 40.35 -6.30 -6.35
N SER A 830 39.61 -5.65 -5.46
CA SER A 830 39.94 -5.46 -4.04
C SER A 830 38.76 -5.78 -3.14
N VAL A 831 39.04 -6.32 -1.95
CA VAL A 831 38.04 -6.55 -0.90
C VAL A 831 37.77 -5.26 -0.11
N THR A 832 38.67 -4.28 -0.14
CA THR A 832 38.49 -3.00 0.55
C THR A 832 37.70 -2.04 -0.36
N LEU A 833 36.53 -1.61 0.11
CA LEU A 833 35.68 -0.65 -0.59
C LEU A 833 36.09 0.79 -0.26
N LYS A 834 36.03 1.68 -1.27
CA LYS A 834 36.28 3.12 -1.10
C LYS A 834 35.09 3.80 -0.41
N LYS A 835 35.35 4.88 0.33
CA LYS A 835 34.34 5.75 0.96
C LYS A 835 34.45 7.17 0.36
N PRO A 836 33.37 7.73 -0.21
CA PRO A 836 32.05 7.14 -0.47
C PRO A 836 32.08 6.05 -1.56
N ILE A 837 31.28 4.98 -1.41
CA ILE A 837 31.23 3.88 -2.40
C ILE A 837 30.38 4.20 -3.63
N PHE A 838 29.40 5.09 -3.49
CA PHE A 838 28.52 5.56 -4.56
C PHE A 838 28.99 6.90 -5.15
N ASP A 839 30.23 6.93 -5.62
CA ASP A 839 30.80 8.07 -6.33
C ASP A 839 31.70 7.61 -7.48
N SER A 840 32.00 8.52 -8.40
CA SER A 840 32.79 8.22 -9.61
C SER A 840 34.13 7.55 -9.25
N GLY A 841 34.44 6.44 -9.93
CA GLY A 841 35.67 5.65 -9.71
C GLY A 841 35.76 4.93 -8.36
N ALA A 842 34.70 4.92 -7.55
CA ALA A 842 34.66 4.25 -6.26
C ALA A 842 34.25 2.76 -6.32
N PRO A 843 33.22 2.36 -7.09
CA PRO A 843 32.84 0.94 -7.19
C PRO A 843 33.99 0.06 -7.67
N PRO A 844 34.21 -1.12 -7.07
CA PRO A 844 35.34 -1.98 -7.41
C PRO A 844 35.08 -2.86 -8.65
N LEU A 845 33.84 -2.90 -9.14
CA LEU A 845 33.38 -3.78 -10.22
C LEU A 845 32.88 -2.96 -11.42
N SER A 846 32.85 -3.58 -12.59
CA SER A 846 32.40 -2.95 -13.82
C SER A 846 31.94 -3.97 -14.87
N ILE A 847 31.36 -3.48 -15.97
CA ILE A 847 31.13 -4.27 -17.18
C ILE A 847 31.84 -3.58 -18.34
N SER A 848 32.76 -4.30 -19.00
CA SER A 848 33.36 -3.85 -20.24
C SER A 848 32.44 -4.17 -21.42
N VAL A 849 32.37 -3.27 -22.39
CA VAL A 849 31.63 -3.45 -23.63
C VAL A 849 32.31 -2.67 -24.75
N LYS A 850 32.30 -3.22 -25.97
CA LYS A 850 32.74 -2.47 -27.15
C LYS A 850 31.64 -1.49 -27.56
N GLY A 851 32.04 -0.30 -27.95
CA GLY A 851 31.15 0.72 -28.48
C GLY A 851 31.79 1.52 -29.60
N CYS A 852 31.03 2.43 -30.18
CA CYS A 852 31.53 3.41 -31.14
C CYS A 852 30.73 4.69 -31.00
N LEU A 853 31.33 5.82 -31.40
CA LEU A 853 30.59 7.08 -31.49
C LEU A 853 29.52 6.98 -32.55
N VAL A 854 28.37 7.60 -32.28
CA VAL A 854 27.23 7.67 -33.21
C VAL A 854 26.69 9.09 -33.25
N ASN A 855 25.92 9.39 -34.30
CA ASN A 855 25.16 10.64 -34.38
C ASN A 855 24.01 10.58 -33.38
N TRP A 856 24.18 11.21 -32.23
CA TRP A 856 23.16 11.33 -31.20
C TRP A 856 23.04 12.80 -30.80
N GLU A 857 21.90 13.39 -31.15
CA GLU A 857 21.67 14.82 -30.96
C GLU A 857 21.26 15.16 -29.53
N LEU A 858 21.53 16.40 -29.15
CA LEU A 858 20.92 17.02 -27.98
C LEU A 858 19.45 17.37 -28.25
N ALA A 859 18.64 17.30 -27.21
CA ALA A 859 17.38 18.02 -27.16
C ALA A 859 17.61 19.29 -26.33
N GLY A 860 17.52 20.45 -26.98
CA GLY A 860 17.89 21.71 -26.35
C GLY A 860 19.39 21.83 -26.06
N THR A 861 19.72 22.40 -24.90
CA THR A 861 21.12 22.67 -24.49
C THR A 861 21.65 21.76 -23.38
N THR A 862 20.80 20.98 -22.70
CA THR A 862 21.18 20.32 -21.43
C THR A 862 20.89 18.82 -21.39
N PHE A 863 20.08 18.27 -22.29
CA PHE A 863 19.70 16.85 -22.27
C PHE A 863 19.81 16.21 -23.65
N VAL A 864 19.93 14.88 -23.67
CA VAL A 864 20.01 14.10 -24.90
C VAL A 864 18.63 13.91 -25.51
N LYS A 865 18.53 13.76 -26.84
CA LYS A 865 17.33 13.16 -27.43
C LYS A 865 17.20 11.69 -27.00
N PRO A 866 16.03 11.06 -27.18
CA PRO A 866 15.91 9.61 -26.99
C PRO A 866 16.99 8.85 -27.78
N PRO A 867 17.46 7.69 -27.29
CA PRO A 867 18.46 6.89 -27.98
C PRO A 867 18.08 6.61 -29.46
N PRO A 868 18.94 6.93 -30.44
CA PRO A 868 18.64 6.72 -31.86
C PRO A 868 18.51 5.23 -32.23
N GLN A 869 17.56 4.94 -33.12
CA GLN A 869 17.42 3.63 -33.75
C GLN A 869 18.49 3.39 -34.81
N ASN A 870 18.87 2.13 -35.04
CA ASN A 870 19.73 1.70 -36.14
C ASN A 870 21.01 2.54 -36.25
N SER A 871 21.73 2.69 -35.14
CA SER A 871 22.85 3.61 -35.06
C SER A 871 24.07 3.10 -35.84
N THR A 872 24.56 3.92 -36.78
CA THR A 872 25.79 3.66 -37.53
C THR A 872 26.98 4.33 -36.85
N CYS A 873 28.09 3.60 -36.71
CA CYS A 873 29.33 4.14 -36.17
C CYS A 873 29.88 5.29 -37.01
N THR A 874 30.21 6.41 -36.37
CA THR A 874 30.90 7.56 -36.98
C THR A 874 32.39 7.61 -36.64
N GLY A 875 32.86 6.72 -35.76
CA GLY A 875 34.26 6.55 -35.39
C GLY A 875 34.64 5.08 -35.21
N GLY A 876 35.90 4.83 -34.88
CA GLY A 876 36.40 3.49 -34.60
C GLY A 876 35.80 2.88 -33.32
N THR A 877 35.95 1.57 -33.19
CA THR A 877 35.53 0.84 -31.99
C THR A 877 36.40 1.23 -30.78
N VAL A 878 35.76 1.44 -29.64
CA VAL A 878 36.38 1.75 -28.35
C VAL A 878 35.90 0.77 -27.28
N ASP A 879 36.75 0.50 -26.29
CA ASP A 879 36.34 -0.23 -25.08
C ASP A 879 35.73 0.76 -24.08
N LEU A 880 34.47 0.53 -23.73
CA LEU A 880 33.74 1.28 -22.71
C LEU A 880 33.71 0.48 -21.42
N ASN A 881 33.76 1.19 -20.29
CA ASN A 881 33.68 0.61 -18.96
C ASN A 881 32.45 1.15 -18.23
N LEU A 882 31.45 0.31 -18.05
CA LEU A 882 30.20 0.65 -17.37
C LEU A 882 30.32 0.37 -15.87
N ILE A 883 29.87 1.29 -15.02
CA ILE A 883 29.87 1.15 -13.57
C ILE A 883 28.43 1.17 -13.01
N PRO A 884 28.20 0.76 -11.75
CA PRO A 884 26.87 0.85 -11.15
C PRO A 884 26.25 2.25 -11.25
N PHE A 885 24.99 2.31 -11.72
CA PHE A 885 24.24 3.54 -11.98
C PHE A 885 24.26 4.51 -10.79
N GLY A 886 24.12 3.99 -9.57
CA GLY A 886 24.12 4.77 -8.33
C GLY A 886 25.39 5.59 -8.08
N ALA A 887 26.53 5.16 -8.64
CA ALA A 887 27.81 5.85 -8.50
C ALA A 887 28.00 6.99 -9.51
N THR A 888 27.23 6.98 -10.60
CA THR A 888 27.30 8.02 -11.65
C THR A 888 26.53 9.27 -11.23
N LYS A 889 26.95 10.43 -11.74
CA LYS A 889 26.19 11.70 -11.62
C LYS A 889 25.80 12.26 -12.98
N LEU A 890 26.73 12.22 -13.94
CA LEU A 890 26.43 12.32 -15.38
C LEU A 890 26.63 10.95 -16.00
N ARG A 891 25.69 10.51 -16.86
CA ARG A 891 25.56 9.11 -17.26
C ARG A 891 24.87 8.90 -18.60
N ILE A 892 25.22 7.82 -19.27
CA ILE A 892 24.34 7.12 -20.23
C ILE A 892 24.07 5.72 -19.68
N SER A 893 22.80 5.33 -19.61
CA SER A 893 22.36 4.04 -19.08
C SER A 893 21.37 3.31 -19.98
N GLU A 894 20.69 4.02 -20.87
CA GLU A 894 19.96 3.45 -22.00
C GLU A 894 20.76 3.73 -23.27
N PHE A 895 21.33 2.67 -23.86
CA PHE A 895 22.27 2.75 -24.97
C PHE A 895 21.61 2.38 -26.29
N PRO A 896 21.88 3.11 -27.39
CA PRO A 896 21.69 2.58 -28.72
C PRO A 896 22.54 1.33 -28.95
N VAL A 897 22.08 0.45 -29.82
CA VAL A 897 22.81 -0.76 -30.23
C VAL A 897 23.45 -0.53 -31.60
N ILE A 898 24.71 -0.97 -31.75
CA ILE A 898 25.42 -0.95 -33.03
C ILE A 898 24.71 -1.87 -34.02
N GLN A 899 24.43 -1.37 -35.21
CA GLN A 899 23.91 -2.21 -36.28
C GLN A 899 24.99 -3.21 -36.72
N ALA A 900 24.65 -4.51 -36.67
CA ALA A 900 25.52 -5.61 -37.10
C ALA A 900 25.82 -5.56 -38.61
#